data_AF-A0A849FKQ0-F1
#
_entry.id   AF-A0A849FKQ0-F1
#
_cell.length_a   1.000
_cell.length_b   1.000
_cell.length_c   1.000
_cell.angle_alpha   90.00
_cell.angle_beta   90.00
_cell.angle_gamma   90.00
#
_symmetry.space_group_name_H-M   'P 1'
#
loop_
_entity.id
_entity.type
_entity.pdbx_description
1 polymer ?
#
loop_
_entity_poly.entity_id
_entity_poly.type
_entity_poly.pdbx_seq_one_letter_code
_entity_poly.pdbx_strand_id
1 'polypeptide(L)'
;MDQNKLPLAKDKRFQHCFETTTVNYPKRKAHHPRLRSFNHLEIGKSKLYKNLIARIGLWFVELYYALKASLRKLHDWLYPRRLTIHGLEKNSQLIGKLYYGQKTIDNDVPIHHMQVEFWARTLLGSFRRIGRAASNEKGEFLIPFDVHACRKWYLRGLRLEIYQTGSHKFVGDKPVNNFQLFHKIPIKKGDLIGLELDLGIIRLFYWEYDPNTPLARVIIKDHDKDAPEKYSDGRLKTIEEQFIPIELIKMKHLDEIALMKSEINMKKIQGDYPLNLTQCMEAKVKGITRSDDWFGERFMNGMASSDFDKDPNDPEKYWVHYHWNSYDKTHDYVMPDVDIKFTMKPNGLPLPIEIALTGPLNKHELNERPRRVFSPADGEHWMAAKRLARVSSALYTEIVHHLCITHFNTEQFSIAAHRNLRLNPLTNLLFPHVKEASLVNHTADRILIGTGYISKATALTKKGIMQLALQTMGSQDWKNWQPMTPMSENHTFAKISNLFWGVVTSFVDDYIEEHRVGILHFWHEIYRFSEELVSHSCPFFLCRYLTNMLLDTDGNYNADKANWYQEAQRIDLNLERPTIGEERKAMSYITQAKNASEVTAEDIANLKHACSYIIYTASFGHTWSNAKQYDDIGEVLYCSLGLRFGNSDEGALGPESDMSIAPDLTRSTQMMWWSNMLSRTGYG
;
A
#
# COMPACT_ATOMS: atom_id res chain seq x y z
N MET A 1 -27.15 28.21 25.94
CA MET A 1 -26.16 28.45 24.87
C MET A 1 -26.14 27.20 24.00
N ASP A 2 -27.17 27.08 23.17
CA ASP A 2 -27.40 25.90 22.35
C ASP A 2 -27.02 26.28 20.92
N GLN A 3 -25.72 26.30 20.65
CA GLN A 3 -25.23 26.43 19.29
C GLN A 3 -25.20 25.03 18.71
N ASN A 4 -26.16 24.74 17.83
CA ASN A 4 -25.97 23.80 16.72
C ASN A 4 -24.58 24.09 16.11
N LYS A 5 -23.54 23.41 16.59
CA LYS A 5 -22.19 23.60 16.09
C LYS A 5 -22.24 23.21 14.61
N LEU A 6 -21.89 24.18 13.76
CA LEU A 6 -21.70 23.96 12.34
C LEU A 6 -20.79 22.71 12.17
N PRO A 7 -21.04 21.87 11.16
CA PRO A 7 -20.12 20.80 10.78
C PRO A 7 -18.68 21.32 10.72
N LEU A 8 -17.66 20.57 11.15
CA LEU A 8 -16.28 21.08 11.20
C LEU A 8 -15.82 21.59 9.83
N ALA A 9 -16.25 20.94 8.74
CA ALA A 9 -15.97 21.41 7.38
C ALA A 9 -16.43 22.86 7.09
N LYS A 10 -17.44 23.37 7.81
CA LYS A 10 -17.98 24.73 7.71
C LYS A 10 -17.50 25.66 8.83
N ASP A 11 -16.76 25.15 9.82
CA ASP A 11 -16.16 25.94 10.88
C ASP A 11 -14.86 26.59 10.39
N LYS A 12 -14.85 27.93 10.30
CA LYS A 12 -13.66 28.71 9.89
C LYS A 12 -12.43 28.44 10.76
N ARG A 13 -12.62 28.10 12.04
CA ARG A 13 -11.52 27.75 12.96
C ARG A 13 -10.90 26.42 12.55
N PHE A 14 -11.73 25.44 12.20
CA PHE A 14 -11.28 24.14 11.71
C PHE A 14 -10.57 24.29 10.37
N GLN A 15 -11.15 25.01 9.40
CA GLN A 15 -10.50 25.25 8.11
C GLN A 15 -9.11 25.87 8.27
N HIS A 16 -9.01 26.92 9.09
CA HIS A 16 -7.71 27.53 9.39
C HIS A 16 -6.74 26.56 10.07
N CYS A 17 -7.20 25.78 11.05
CA CYS A 17 -6.33 24.80 11.70
C CYS A 17 -5.87 23.72 10.73
N PHE A 18 -6.79 23.14 9.96
CA PHE A 18 -6.52 22.15 8.93
C PHE A 18 -5.51 22.67 7.92
N GLU A 19 -5.69 23.87 7.37
CA GLU A 19 -4.73 24.51 6.46
C GLU A 19 -3.36 24.74 7.11
N THR A 20 -3.35 25.24 8.35
CA THR A 20 -2.09 25.55 9.08
C THR A 20 -1.30 24.28 9.40
N THR A 21 -2.00 23.18 9.67
CA THR A 21 -1.40 21.89 10.04
C THR A 21 -1.14 21.03 8.81
N THR A 22 -1.72 21.34 7.64
CA THR A 22 -1.47 20.65 6.38
C THR A 22 -0.09 21.05 5.84
N VAL A 23 0.81 20.07 5.81
CA VAL A 23 2.09 20.06 5.07
C VAL A 23 2.90 21.37 5.14
N ASN A 24 3.44 21.65 6.33
CA ASN A 24 4.58 22.55 6.51
C ASN A 24 5.79 21.74 6.99
N TYR A 25 6.83 21.65 6.17
CA TYR A 25 8.09 21.02 6.56
C TYR A 25 9.11 22.06 7.00
N PRO A 26 9.82 21.81 8.11
CA PRO A 26 11.13 22.43 8.26
C PRO A 26 11.96 22.00 7.05
N LYS A 27 12.38 22.94 6.20
CA LYS A 27 13.29 22.56 5.10
C LYS A 27 14.60 22.06 5.69
N ARG A 28 15.11 20.93 5.17
CA ARG A 28 16.45 20.44 5.51
C ARG A 28 17.48 21.56 5.32
N LYS A 29 18.24 21.88 6.37
CA LYS A 29 19.33 22.87 6.31
C LYS A 29 20.57 22.23 5.69
N ALA A 30 21.45 23.04 5.08
CA ALA A 30 22.69 22.54 4.46
C ALA A 30 23.58 21.71 5.40
N HIS A 31 23.55 22.00 6.71
CA HIS A 31 24.31 21.28 7.73
C HIS A 31 23.59 20.07 8.32
N HIS A 32 22.37 19.73 7.87
CA HIS A 32 21.72 18.48 8.29
C HIS A 32 22.37 17.28 7.59
N PRO A 33 22.45 16.11 8.27
CA PRO A 33 22.98 14.89 7.68
C PRO A 33 22.13 14.40 6.49
N ARG A 34 22.68 13.45 5.73
CA ARG A 34 21.96 12.76 4.65
C ARG A 34 21.50 11.39 5.08
N LEU A 35 20.35 10.96 4.56
CA LEU A 35 19.87 9.60 4.72
C LEU A 35 20.72 8.67 3.86
N ARG A 36 21.10 7.50 4.38
CA ARG A 36 21.90 6.54 3.60
C ARG A 36 21.11 5.89 2.45
N SER A 37 19.88 5.52 2.73
CA SER A 37 18.86 5.01 1.79
C SER A 37 17.53 5.03 2.54
N PHE A 38 16.42 5.14 1.83
CA PHE A 38 15.07 4.93 2.40
C PHE A 38 14.98 3.57 3.13
N ASN A 39 15.73 2.59 2.63
CA ASN A 39 15.80 1.23 3.18
C ASN A 39 16.53 1.14 4.52
N HIS A 40 17.13 2.23 5.00
CA HIS A 40 17.79 2.33 6.29
C HIS A 40 17.06 3.21 7.31
N LEU A 41 15.80 3.56 7.02
CA LEU A 41 14.88 4.14 7.99
C LEU A 41 14.61 3.13 9.09
N GLU A 42 14.83 3.46 10.35
CA GLU A 42 14.61 2.55 11.48
C GLU A 42 13.67 3.20 12.49
N ILE A 43 12.78 2.41 13.10
CA ILE A 43 11.97 2.87 14.23
C ILE A 43 12.84 3.36 15.40
N GLY A 44 14.00 2.74 15.58
CA GLY A 44 15.05 3.22 16.49
C GLY A 44 15.81 4.40 15.88
N LYS A 45 17.12 4.21 15.67
CA LYS A 45 17.98 5.22 15.05
C LYS A 45 18.23 4.87 13.58
N SER A 46 17.76 5.72 12.66
CA SER A 46 18.03 5.53 11.24
C SER A 46 19.52 5.74 10.94
N LYS A 47 20.04 5.09 9.89
CA LYS A 47 21.45 5.24 9.51
C LYS A 47 21.65 6.55 8.75
N LEU A 48 22.22 7.53 9.43
CA LEU A 48 22.54 8.87 8.91
C LEU A 48 24.04 9.07 8.77
N TYR A 49 24.44 9.87 7.78
CA TYR A 49 25.83 10.31 7.64
C TYR A 49 26.10 11.58 8.44
N LYS A 50 26.61 11.40 9.66
CA LYS A 50 26.67 12.45 10.69
C LYS A 50 27.89 13.38 10.61
N ASN A 51 29.09 12.85 10.36
CA ASN A 51 30.34 13.63 10.42
C ASN A 51 30.66 14.37 9.11
N LEU A 52 31.45 15.46 9.20
CA LEU A 52 31.81 16.29 8.04
C LEU A 52 32.55 15.49 6.96
N ILE A 53 33.43 14.57 7.37
CA ILE A 53 34.19 13.69 6.46
C ILE A 53 33.25 12.77 5.66
N ALA A 54 32.26 12.14 6.29
CA ALA A 54 31.29 11.31 5.57
C ALA A 54 30.39 12.14 4.67
N ARG A 55 30.05 13.38 5.04
CA ARG A 55 29.28 14.30 4.18
C ARG A 55 30.06 14.73 2.95
N ILE A 56 31.33 15.08 3.12
CA ILE A 56 32.26 15.34 2.02
C ILE A 56 32.41 14.07 1.18
N GLY A 57 32.53 12.90 1.81
CA GLY A 57 32.55 11.60 1.16
C GLY A 57 31.28 11.32 0.34
N LEU A 58 30.08 11.60 0.87
CA LEU A 58 28.82 11.51 0.11
C LEU A 58 28.79 12.48 -1.04
N TRP A 59 29.22 13.72 -0.81
CA TRP A 59 29.28 14.69 -1.89
C TRP A 59 30.22 14.19 -2.99
N PHE A 60 31.36 13.60 -2.66
CA PHE A 60 32.23 12.93 -3.63
C PHE A 60 31.59 11.69 -4.27
N VAL A 61 30.81 10.90 -3.53
CA VAL A 61 30.09 9.72 -4.05
C VAL A 61 28.95 10.14 -4.99
N GLU A 62 28.19 11.16 -4.65
CA GLU A 62 27.14 11.76 -5.46
C GLU A 62 27.73 12.46 -6.66
N LEU A 63 28.81 13.23 -6.49
CA LEU A 63 29.57 13.81 -7.59
C LEU A 63 30.12 12.70 -8.47
N TYR A 64 30.65 11.61 -7.91
CA TYR A 64 31.07 10.43 -8.65
C TYR A 64 29.91 9.78 -9.39
N TYR A 65 28.73 9.65 -8.78
CA TYR A 65 27.55 9.08 -9.44
C TYR A 65 26.99 10.01 -10.52
N ALA A 66 26.99 11.32 -10.30
CA ALA A 66 26.62 12.34 -11.26
C ALA A 66 27.62 12.38 -12.41
N LEU A 67 28.92 12.36 -12.12
CA LEU A 67 29.99 12.19 -13.11
C LEU A 67 29.85 10.86 -13.83
N LYS A 68 29.57 9.75 -13.15
CA LYS A 68 29.35 8.43 -13.75
C LYS A 68 28.09 8.40 -14.61
N ALA A 69 27.05 9.16 -14.26
CA ALA A 69 25.84 9.31 -15.06
C ALA A 69 26.12 10.18 -16.30
N SER A 70 26.85 11.29 -16.13
CA SER A 70 27.32 12.14 -17.24
C SER A 70 28.30 11.40 -18.15
N LEU A 71 29.22 10.63 -17.59
CA LEU A 71 30.11 9.73 -18.32
C LEU A 71 29.34 8.59 -18.96
N ARG A 72 28.24 8.11 -18.38
CA ARG A 72 27.32 7.17 -19.05
C ARG A 72 26.63 7.84 -20.23
N LYS A 73 26.11 9.06 -20.08
CA LYS A 73 25.53 9.82 -21.19
C LYS A 73 26.56 10.07 -22.29
N LEU A 74 27.79 10.46 -21.92
CA LEU A 74 28.90 10.64 -22.86
C LEU A 74 29.29 9.30 -23.51
N HIS A 75 29.36 8.21 -22.74
CA HIS A 75 29.61 6.86 -23.24
C HIS A 75 28.52 6.43 -24.22
N ASP A 76 27.25 6.64 -23.89
CA ASP A 76 26.12 6.28 -24.75
C ASP A 76 26.06 7.15 -26.00
N TRP A 77 26.53 8.40 -25.92
CA TRP A 77 26.72 9.30 -27.05
C TRP A 77 27.90 8.87 -27.94
N LEU A 78 29.06 8.53 -27.35
CA LEU A 78 30.26 8.04 -28.06
C LEU A 78 30.03 6.64 -28.67
N TYR A 79 29.26 5.80 -27.99
CA TYR A 79 29.05 4.40 -28.32
C TYR A 79 27.56 4.10 -28.50
N PRO A 80 26.90 4.76 -29.48
CA PRO A 80 25.46 4.71 -29.61
C PRO A 80 24.97 3.29 -29.88
N ARG A 81 23.80 2.98 -29.31
CA ARG A 81 23.05 1.77 -29.65
C ARG A 81 22.25 2.04 -30.91
N ARG A 82 22.65 1.44 -32.03
CA ARG A 82 21.93 1.59 -33.29
C ARG A 82 20.80 0.59 -33.37
N LEU A 83 19.57 1.11 -33.40
CA LEU A 83 18.33 0.33 -33.39
C LEU A 83 18.02 -0.31 -34.75
N THR A 84 18.57 0.21 -35.85
CA THR A 84 18.43 -0.42 -37.17
C THR A 84 19.00 -1.84 -37.15
N ILE A 85 18.24 -2.81 -37.63
CA ILE A 85 18.67 -4.21 -37.74
C ILE A 85 19.92 -4.27 -38.64
N HIS A 86 20.96 -4.95 -38.17
CA HIS A 86 22.24 -5.11 -38.85
C HIS A 86 22.32 -6.49 -39.51
N GLY A 87 22.57 -6.50 -40.82
CA GLY A 87 22.40 -7.67 -41.66
C GLY A 87 21.11 -7.56 -42.49
N LEU A 88 21.14 -8.12 -43.69
CA LEU A 88 20.00 -8.06 -44.63
C LEU A 88 19.37 -9.45 -44.82
N GLU A 89 20.19 -10.49 -44.77
CA GLU A 89 19.74 -11.86 -44.98
C GLU A 89 19.27 -12.48 -43.66
N LYS A 90 18.06 -13.07 -43.64
CA LYS A 90 17.55 -13.82 -42.49
C LYS A 90 17.85 -15.31 -42.67
N ASN A 91 19.14 -15.63 -42.75
CA ASN A 91 19.65 -16.97 -43.09
C ASN A 91 19.93 -17.86 -41.87
N SER A 92 19.76 -17.34 -40.65
CA SER A 92 19.81 -18.12 -39.41
C SER A 92 18.81 -17.59 -38.38
N GLN A 93 18.54 -18.38 -37.34
CA GLN A 93 17.61 -18.02 -36.27
C GLN A 93 18.15 -18.37 -34.89
N LEU A 94 17.86 -17.49 -33.94
CA LEU A 94 18.15 -17.68 -32.52
C LEU A 94 16.82 -17.98 -31.82
N ILE A 95 16.70 -19.17 -31.24
CA ILE A 95 15.48 -19.62 -30.57
C ILE A 95 15.72 -19.88 -29.09
N GLY A 96 14.64 -19.94 -28.34
CA GLY A 96 14.64 -20.35 -26.94
C GLY A 96 13.27 -20.16 -26.30
N LYS A 97 13.17 -20.51 -25.03
CA LYS A 97 11.93 -20.36 -24.25
C LYS A 97 12.17 -19.65 -22.94
N LEU A 98 11.26 -18.76 -22.55
CA LEU A 98 11.31 -18.00 -21.31
C LEU A 98 10.29 -18.55 -20.32
N TYR A 99 10.77 -18.89 -19.13
CA TYR A 99 9.96 -19.45 -18.05
C TYR A 99 10.30 -18.74 -16.73
N TYR A 100 9.33 -18.68 -15.83
CA TYR A 100 9.60 -18.24 -14.47
C TYR A 100 10.58 -19.20 -13.76
N GLY A 101 11.47 -18.63 -12.95
CA GLY A 101 12.54 -19.37 -12.28
C GLY A 101 12.10 -20.06 -10.99
N GLN A 102 11.04 -19.57 -10.34
CA GLN A 102 10.60 -20.04 -9.05
C GLN A 102 9.80 -21.35 -9.16
N LYS A 103 10.45 -22.49 -8.93
CA LYS A 103 9.80 -23.80 -9.07
C LYS A 103 8.73 -24.12 -8.03
N THR A 104 8.73 -23.46 -6.87
CA THR A 104 7.77 -23.74 -5.79
C THR A 104 6.38 -23.23 -6.09
N ILE A 105 6.27 -22.17 -6.91
CA ILE A 105 5.02 -21.49 -7.23
C ILE A 105 4.78 -21.55 -8.75
N ASP A 106 5.78 -21.17 -9.54
CA ASP A 106 5.67 -21.00 -10.99
C ASP A 106 6.25 -22.18 -11.78
N ASN A 107 5.99 -23.42 -11.34
CA ASN A 107 6.56 -24.60 -12.00
C ASN A 107 6.11 -24.69 -13.46
N ASP A 108 7.07 -24.54 -14.38
CA ASP A 108 6.87 -24.55 -15.83
C ASP A 108 5.82 -23.55 -16.34
N VAL A 109 5.73 -22.38 -15.70
CA VAL A 109 4.91 -21.27 -16.19
C VAL A 109 5.70 -20.46 -17.25
N PRO A 110 5.20 -20.34 -18.49
CA PRO A 110 5.85 -19.57 -19.55
C PRO A 110 5.72 -18.06 -19.33
N ILE A 111 6.69 -17.31 -19.82
CA ILE A 111 6.68 -15.84 -19.82
C ILE A 111 6.34 -15.36 -21.23
N HIS A 112 5.09 -14.94 -21.43
CA HIS A 112 4.58 -14.46 -22.72
C HIS A 112 4.96 -13.00 -23.01
N HIS A 113 5.04 -12.65 -24.30
CA HIS A 113 5.23 -11.29 -24.83
C HIS A 113 6.42 -10.51 -24.26
N MET A 114 7.42 -11.20 -23.70
CA MET A 114 8.62 -10.58 -23.15
C MET A 114 9.57 -10.22 -24.29
N GLN A 115 10.02 -8.96 -24.33
CA GLN A 115 10.90 -8.49 -25.40
C GLN A 115 12.31 -9.08 -25.27
N VAL A 116 12.80 -9.60 -26.39
CA VAL A 116 14.15 -10.14 -26.53
C VAL A 116 14.86 -9.50 -27.73
N GLU A 117 16.12 -9.13 -27.55
CA GLU A 117 16.92 -8.51 -28.60
C GLU A 117 18.30 -9.14 -28.70
N PHE A 118 18.71 -9.47 -29.92
CA PHE A 118 20.05 -9.97 -30.20
C PHE A 118 20.95 -8.81 -30.59
N TRP A 119 22.06 -8.63 -29.87
CA TRP A 119 22.95 -7.49 -29.98
C TRP A 119 24.40 -7.89 -30.24
N ALA A 120 25.09 -7.10 -31.06
CA ALA A 120 26.52 -7.20 -31.27
C ALA A 120 27.24 -5.93 -30.79
N ARG A 121 28.32 -6.10 -30.04
CA ARG A 121 29.23 -5.02 -29.64
C ARG A 121 30.36 -4.90 -30.66
N THR A 122 30.57 -3.70 -31.19
CA THR A 122 31.65 -3.39 -32.13
C THR A 122 33.00 -3.24 -31.41
N LEU A 123 34.10 -3.31 -32.17
CA LEU A 123 35.47 -3.04 -31.70
C LEU A 123 35.58 -1.67 -31.02
N LEU A 124 34.93 -0.67 -31.61
CA LEU A 124 34.86 0.69 -31.11
C LEU A 124 33.77 0.87 -30.05
N GLY A 125 33.23 -0.19 -29.45
CA GLY A 125 32.35 -0.09 -28.27
C GLY A 125 30.85 0.14 -28.54
N SER A 126 30.46 0.65 -29.71
CA SER A 126 29.04 0.83 -30.09
C SER A 126 28.29 -0.49 -30.20
N PHE A 127 26.96 -0.45 -30.09
CA PHE A 127 26.09 -1.63 -30.24
C PHE A 127 25.31 -1.61 -31.55
N ARG A 128 25.20 -2.78 -32.19
CA ARG A 128 24.39 -3.04 -33.38
C ARG A 128 23.31 -4.05 -33.04
N ARG A 129 22.04 -3.71 -33.25
CA ARG A 129 20.96 -4.67 -33.09
C ARG A 129 20.99 -5.64 -34.27
N ILE A 130 21.13 -6.92 -33.99
CA ILE A 130 21.14 -7.99 -34.98
C ILE A 130 19.72 -8.46 -35.27
N GLY A 131 18.87 -8.51 -34.25
CA GLY A 131 17.47 -8.89 -34.38
C GLY A 131 16.69 -8.60 -33.11
N ARG A 132 15.36 -8.71 -33.19
CA ARG A 132 14.46 -8.59 -32.05
C ARG A 132 13.25 -9.49 -32.25
N ALA A 133 12.67 -9.93 -31.14
CA ALA A 133 11.38 -10.61 -31.09
C ALA A 133 10.72 -10.35 -29.74
N ALA A 134 9.53 -10.92 -29.54
CA ALA A 134 8.94 -11.12 -28.24
C ALA A 134 8.62 -12.61 -28.10
N SER A 135 8.57 -13.12 -26.87
CA SER A 135 8.08 -14.48 -26.64
C SER A 135 6.58 -14.59 -26.99
N ASN A 136 6.14 -15.75 -27.48
CA ASN A 136 4.73 -16.06 -27.68
C ASN A 136 4.06 -16.50 -26.35
N GLU A 137 2.79 -16.89 -26.40
CA GLU A 137 2.01 -17.36 -25.23
C GLU A 137 2.63 -18.59 -24.53
N LYS A 138 3.45 -19.38 -25.25
CA LYS A 138 4.19 -20.54 -24.71
C LYS A 138 5.58 -20.17 -24.22
N GLY A 139 5.92 -18.88 -24.18
CA GLY A 139 7.22 -18.36 -23.77
C GLY A 139 8.31 -18.51 -24.84
N GLU A 140 7.98 -19.00 -26.03
CA GLU A 140 8.95 -19.30 -27.10
C GLU A 140 9.25 -18.05 -27.90
N PHE A 141 10.52 -17.81 -28.25
CA PHE A 141 10.92 -16.72 -29.12
C PHE A 141 11.76 -17.23 -30.29
N LEU A 142 11.70 -16.51 -31.41
CA LEU A 142 12.51 -16.76 -32.60
C LEU A 142 12.99 -15.40 -33.13
N ILE A 143 14.31 -15.20 -33.14
CA ILE A 143 14.95 -14.01 -33.67
C ILE A 143 15.69 -14.38 -34.96
N PRO A 144 15.17 -14.02 -36.15
CA PRO A 144 15.91 -14.19 -37.40
C PRO A 144 17.10 -13.25 -37.44
N PHE A 145 18.24 -13.73 -37.94
CA PHE A 145 19.45 -12.92 -38.10
C PHE A 145 20.33 -13.35 -39.28
N ASP A 146 21.27 -12.47 -39.63
CA ASP A 146 22.30 -12.66 -40.65
C ASP A 146 23.59 -13.20 -40.02
N VAL A 147 23.89 -14.49 -40.24
CA VAL A 147 25.07 -15.13 -39.65
C VAL A 147 26.38 -14.51 -40.15
N HIS A 148 26.43 -14.07 -41.40
CA HIS A 148 27.60 -13.45 -41.99
C HIS A 148 27.85 -12.06 -41.41
N ALA A 149 26.78 -11.29 -41.15
CA ALA A 149 26.87 -10.01 -40.45
C ALA A 149 27.40 -10.19 -39.03
N CYS A 150 26.94 -11.20 -38.28
CA CYS A 150 27.39 -11.50 -36.92
C CYS A 150 28.88 -11.89 -36.83
N ARG A 151 29.42 -12.49 -37.89
CA ARG A 151 30.80 -12.98 -37.94
C ARG A 151 31.83 -11.91 -38.34
N LYS A 152 31.42 -10.72 -38.78
CA LYS A 152 32.34 -9.63 -39.16
C LYS A 152 33.39 -9.39 -38.06
N TRP A 153 34.64 -9.22 -38.50
CA TRP A 153 35.80 -9.12 -37.62
C TRP A 153 35.69 -7.94 -36.63
N TYR A 154 35.02 -6.86 -37.02
CA TYR A 154 34.82 -5.69 -36.18
C TYR A 154 33.76 -5.84 -35.09
N LEU A 155 33.04 -6.97 -35.03
CA LEU A 155 32.13 -7.29 -33.93
C LEU A 155 32.87 -8.17 -32.92
N ARG A 156 33.02 -7.71 -31.67
CA ARG A 156 33.81 -8.42 -30.64
C ARG A 156 32.98 -9.33 -29.73
N GLY A 157 31.71 -9.03 -29.52
CA GLY A 157 30.85 -9.81 -28.62
C GLY A 157 29.42 -9.81 -29.08
N LEU A 158 28.76 -10.95 -28.93
CA LEU A 158 27.34 -11.13 -29.23
C LEU A 158 26.62 -11.45 -27.92
N ARG A 159 25.39 -10.98 -27.77
CA ARG A 159 24.57 -11.31 -26.61
C ARG A 159 23.08 -11.19 -26.92
N LEU A 160 22.30 -12.06 -26.30
CA LEU A 160 20.86 -11.87 -26.14
C LEU A 160 20.62 -10.94 -24.95
N GLU A 161 19.70 -10.00 -25.11
CA GLU A 161 19.20 -9.12 -24.06
C GLU A 161 17.70 -9.36 -23.89
N ILE A 162 17.26 -9.53 -22.65
CA ILE A 162 15.86 -9.72 -22.27
C ILE A 162 15.42 -8.50 -21.47
N TYR A 163 14.26 -7.94 -21.80
CA TYR A 163 13.79 -6.68 -21.24
C TYR A 163 12.48 -6.85 -20.48
N GLN A 164 12.41 -6.25 -19.30
CA GLN A 164 11.16 -6.06 -18.57
C GLN A 164 10.45 -4.78 -19.01
N THR A 165 9.14 -4.75 -18.85
CA THR A 165 8.33 -3.53 -19.06
C THR A 165 8.50 -2.63 -17.83
N GLY A 166 9.08 -1.45 -18.01
CA GLY A 166 9.19 -0.44 -16.96
C GLY A 166 8.09 0.61 -17.04
N SER A 167 8.09 1.54 -16.09
CA SER A 167 7.15 2.68 -16.11
C SER A 167 7.32 3.51 -17.38
N HIS A 168 6.20 3.93 -17.95
CA HIS A 168 6.16 4.58 -19.27
C HIS A 168 6.92 5.90 -19.34
N LYS A 169 7.27 6.24 -20.58
CA LYS A 169 7.80 7.56 -20.95
C LYS A 169 6.87 8.17 -21.98
N PHE A 170 6.60 9.46 -21.83
CA PHE A 170 5.90 10.22 -22.84
C PHE A 170 6.90 10.78 -23.85
N VAL A 171 6.58 10.65 -25.14
CA VAL A 171 7.29 11.31 -26.24
C VAL A 171 6.30 12.21 -26.95
N GLY A 172 6.37 13.51 -26.65
CA GLY A 172 5.22 14.40 -26.87
C GLY A 172 4.06 13.97 -25.99
N ASP A 173 2.85 13.93 -26.54
CA ASP A 173 1.63 13.52 -25.80
C ASP A 173 1.31 12.02 -25.93
N LYS A 174 2.22 11.24 -26.54
CA LYS A 174 2.00 9.80 -26.73
C LYS A 174 2.79 8.98 -25.71
N PRO A 175 2.14 8.04 -24.99
CA PRO A 175 2.86 7.11 -24.15
C PRO A 175 3.66 6.13 -25.03
N VAL A 176 4.88 5.84 -24.60
CA VAL A 176 5.76 4.87 -25.28
C VAL A 176 6.25 3.86 -24.25
N ASN A 177 6.12 2.58 -24.61
CA ASN A 177 6.59 1.47 -23.80
C ASN A 177 8.08 1.65 -23.48
N ASN A 178 8.40 1.64 -22.19
CA ASN A 178 9.75 1.80 -21.69
C ASN A 178 10.32 0.44 -21.29
N PHE A 179 11.08 -0.18 -22.19
CA PHE A 179 11.71 -1.47 -21.91
C PHE A 179 13.03 -1.30 -21.16
N GLN A 180 13.14 -1.95 -20.01
CA GLN A 180 14.34 -1.92 -19.17
C GLN A 180 15.08 -3.24 -19.26
N LEU A 181 16.39 -3.19 -19.46
CA LEU A 181 17.22 -4.36 -19.59
C LEU A 181 17.25 -5.17 -18.29
N PHE A 182 16.72 -6.39 -18.34
CA PHE A 182 16.57 -7.27 -17.18
C PHE A 182 17.68 -8.33 -17.14
N HIS A 183 17.88 -9.07 -18.25
CA HIS A 183 18.84 -10.18 -18.30
C HIS A 183 19.69 -10.15 -19.57
N LYS A 184 20.90 -10.73 -19.51
CA LYS A 184 21.87 -10.78 -20.60
C LYS A 184 22.48 -12.16 -20.71
N ILE A 185 22.52 -12.72 -21.92
CA ILE A 185 23.15 -14.02 -22.19
C ILE A 185 24.23 -13.82 -23.27
N PRO A 186 25.52 -14.05 -22.97
CA PRO A 186 26.57 -13.96 -23.97
C PRO A 186 26.44 -15.10 -25.00
N ILE A 187 26.63 -14.79 -26.27
CA ILE A 187 26.60 -15.75 -27.38
C ILE A 187 28.01 -15.82 -28.00
N LYS A 188 28.59 -17.02 -28.11
CA LYS A 188 29.90 -17.17 -28.76
C LYS A 188 29.72 -17.25 -30.26
N LYS A 189 30.62 -16.61 -31.01
CA LYS A 189 30.60 -16.69 -32.48
C LYS A 189 30.76 -18.12 -33.01
N GLY A 190 31.49 -18.96 -32.26
CA GLY A 190 31.68 -20.37 -32.59
C GLY A 190 30.39 -21.20 -32.50
N ASP A 191 29.38 -20.72 -31.77
CA ASP A 191 28.10 -21.42 -31.63
C ASP A 191 27.18 -21.16 -32.83
N LEU A 192 27.50 -20.14 -33.66
CA LEU A 192 26.71 -19.74 -34.83
C LEU A 192 27.08 -20.57 -36.08
N ILE A 193 27.07 -21.90 -36.00
CA ILE A 193 27.57 -22.82 -37.04
C ILE A 193 26.48 -23.44 -37.93
N GLY A 194 25.21 -23.16 -37.68
CA GLY A 194 24.09 -23.71 -38.45
C GLY A 194 22.95 -22.72 -38.67
N LEU A 195 21.84 -23.23 -39.21
CA LEU A 195 20.62 -22.46 -39.47
C LEU A 195 19.93 -22.01 -38.18
N GLU A 196 20.14 -22.72 -37.07
CA GLU A 196 19.48 -22.48 -35.81
C GLU A 196 20.46 -22.57 -34.64
N LEU A 197 20.36 -21.63 -33.70
CA LEU A 197 20.97 -21.70 -32.38
C LEU A 197 19.85 -21.74 -31.34
N ASP A 198 19.72 -22.86 -30.63
CA ASP A 198 18.76 -23.02 -29.54
C ASP A 198 19.42 -22.75 -28.18
N LEU A 199 18.83 -21.82 -27.43
CA LEU A 199 19.24 -21.48 -26.07
C LEU A 199 18.50 -22.30 -25.00
N GLY A 200 17.59 -23.18 -25.41
CA GLY A 200 16.77 -24.00 -24.53
C GLY A 200 15.85 -23.16 -23.65
N ILE A 201 15.61 -23.64 -22.43
CA ILE A 201 14.79 -22.96 -21.43
C ILE A 201 15.66 -22.00 -20.62
N ILE A 202 15.34 -20.71 -20.72
CA ILE A 202 15.92 -19.64 -19.92
C ILE A 202 14.94 -19.33 -18.78
N ARG A 203 15.40 -19.52 -17.54
CA ARG A 203 14.63 -19.26 -16.34
C ARG A 203 14.91 -17.88 -15.77
N LEU A 204 13.87 -17.09 -15.55
CA LEU A 204 13.95 -15.72 -15.07
C LEU A 204 13.33 -15.59 -13.68
N PHE A 205 14.10 -15.05 -12.74
CA PHE A 205 13.70 -14.71 -11.38
C PHE A 205 13.13 -13.28 -11.38
N TYR A 206 11.93 -13.13 -11.93
CA TYR A 206 11.29 -11.87 -12.28
C TYR A 206 9.97 -11.72 -11.50
N TRP A 207 9.85 -10.69 -10.66
CA TRP A 207 8.67 -10.45 -9.81
C TRP A 207 8.20 -11.73 -9.10
N GLU A 208 9.09 -12.37 -8.35
CA GLU A 208 8.79 -13.63 -7.68
C GLU A 208 7.82 -13.43 -6.50
N TYR A 209 6.83 -14.31 -6.37
CA TYR A 209 5.95 -14.33 -5.20
C TYR A 209 6.70 -14.90 -3.99
N ASP A 210 6.47 -14.34 -2.80
CA ASP A 210 7.08 -14.86 -1.57
C ASP A 210 6.36 -16.14 -1.09
N PRO A 211 7.01 -17.31 -1.13
CA PRO A 211 6.39 -18.58 -0.74
C PRO A 211 6.20 -18.70 0.78
N ASN A 212 6.77 -17.77 1.57
CA ASN A 212 6.71 -17.82 3.03
C ASN A 212 5.49 -17.09 3.60
N THR A 213 4.63 -16.53 2.75
CA THR A 213 3.43 -15.82 3.16
C THR A 213 2.26 -16.19 2.24
N PRO A 214 1.04 -16.35 2.79
CA PRO A 214 -0.16 -16.54 1.96
C PRO A 214 -0.69 -15.22 1.34
N LEU A 215 -0.11 -14.07 1.72
CA LEU A 215 -0.35 -12.81 1.02
C LEU A 215 0.42 -12.81 -0.30
N ALA A 216 -0.19 -12.33 -1.37
CA ALA A 216 0.48 -12.03 -2.63
C ALA A 216 1.48 -10.87 -2.46
N ARG A 217 2.71 -11.21 -2.04
CA ARG A 217 3.83 -10.30 -1.79
C ARG A 217 5.00 -10.66 -2.71
N VAL A 218 5.81 -9.68 -3.10
CA VAL A 218 7.01 -9.95 -3.91
C VAL A 218 8.20 -10.34 -3.01
N ILE A 219 9.13 -11.16 -3.49
CA ILE A 219 10.39 -11.45 -2.77
C ILE A 219 11.34 -10.26 -2.91
N ILE A 220 11.76 -9.68 -1.77
CA ILE A 220 12.88 -8.72 -1.70
C ILE A 220 13.81 -9.14 -0.56
N LYS A 221 14.99 -9.67 -0.87
CA LYS A 221 15.99 -10.06 0.15
C LYS A 221 16.85 -8.87 0.55
N ASP A 222 17.37 -8.14 -0.43
CA ASP A 222 18.07 -6.87 -0.27
C ASP A 222 17.38 -5.80 -1.13
N HIS A 223 16.78 -4.80 -0.48
CA HIS A 223 16.01 -3.77 -1.16
C HIS A 223 16.83 -2.91 -2.12
N ASP A 224 18.14 -2.76 -1.90
CA ASP A 224 18.99 -2.00 -2.82
C ASP A 224 19.45 -2.82 -4.04
N LYS A 225 19.30 -4.15 -4.02
CA LYS A 225 19.83 -5.08 -5.04
C LYS A 225 18.76 -5.89 -5.78
N ASP A 226 17.84 -6.47 -5.02
CA ASP A 226 16.90 -7.49 -5.49
C ASP A 226 15.51 -6.91 -5.79
N ALA A 227 15.24 -5.67 -5.37
CA ALA A 227 13.98 -5.00 -5.63
C ALA A 227 13.68 -4.92 -7.14
N PRO A 228 12.46 -5.32 -7.58
CA PRO A 228 12.10 -5.32 -9.00
C PRO A 228 11.95 -3.91 -9.58
N GLU A 229 11.77 -2.93 -8.69
CA GLU A 229 11.59 -1.51 -9.00
C GLU A 229 12.52 -0.63 -8.16
N LYS A 230 12.58 0.66 -8.50
CA LYS A 230 13.29 1.68 -7.73
C LYS A 230 12.43 2.92 -7.60
N TYR A 231 12.51 3.56 -6.44
CA TYR A 231 11.92 4.88 -6.27
C TYR A 231 12.51 5.88 -7.27
N SER A 232 11.66 6.76 -7.79
CA SER A 232 12.14 7.89 -8.60
C SER A 232 13.07 8.82 -7.79
N ASP A 233 14.06 9.42 -8.47
CA ASP A 233 15.03 10.33 -7.83
C ASP A 233 14.34 11.52 -7.13
N GLY A 234 13.24 12.01 -7.70
CA GLY A 234 12.44 13.08 -7.10
C GLY A 234 11.80 12.66 -5.79
N ARG A 235 11.25 11.44 -5.70
CA ARG A 235 10.68 10.90 -4.47
C ARG A 235 11.74 10.78 -3.37
N LEU A 236 12.91 10.22 -3.70
CA LEU A 236 14.01 10.09 -2.75
C LEU A 236 14.47 11.44 -2.19
N LYS A 237 14.57 12.46 -3.06
CA LYS A 237 14.93 13.82 -2.65
C LYS A 237 13.87 14.46 -1.76
N THR A 238 12.59 14.38 -2.15
CA THR A 238 11.49 14.95 -1.37
C THR A 238 11.40 14.32 0.02
N ILE A 239 11.49 12.98 0.09
CA ILE A 239 11.53 12.29 1.38
C ILE A 239 12.73 12.77 2.20
N GLU A 240 13.95 12.82 1.64
CA GLU A 240 15.13 13.27 2.39
C GLU A 240 14.95 14.70 2.94
N GLU A 241 14.43 15.63 2.14
CA GLU A 241 14.23 17.03 2.54
C GLU A 241 13.22 17.18 3.68
N GLN A 242 12.16 16.39 3.65
CA GLN A 242 11.02 16.46 4.56
C GLN A 242 11.23 15.64 5.84
N PHE A 243 11.89 14.49 5.71
CA PHE A 243 12.02 13.50 6.76
C PHE A 243 13.18 13.78 7.73
N ILE A 244 14.33 14.23 7.23
CA ILE A 244 15.54 14.39 8.04
C ILE A 244 15.32 15.25 9.30
N PRO A 245 14.63 16.42 9.24
CA PRO A 245 14.33 17.19 10.45
C PRO A 245 13.55 16.40 11.49
N ILE A 246 12.57 15.61 11.07
CA ILE A 246 11.72 14.79 11.94
C ILE A 246 12.51 13.62 12.54
N GLU A 247 13.41 13.00 11.78
CA GLU A 247 14.34 11.98 12.29
C GLU A 247 15.26 12.55 13.37
N LEU A 248 15.79 13.75 13.18
CA LEU A 248 16.69 14.39 14.14
C LEU A 248 16.00 14.65 15.49
N ILE A 249 14.71 15.04 15.47
CA ILE A 249 13.89 15.20 16.67
C ILE A 249 13.78 13.85 17.41
N LYS A 250 13.37 12.79 16.71
CA LYS A 250 13.27 11.44 17.30
C LYS A 250 14.60 11.00 17.90
N MET A 251 15.69 11.13 17.16
CA MET A 251 17.01 10.70 17.63
C MET A 251 17.45 11.45 18.90
N LYS A 252 17.20 12.76 18.96
CA LYS A 252 17.46 13.56 20.15
C LYS A 252 16.65 13.04 21.34
N HIS A 253 15.36 12.81 21.19
CA HIS A 253 14.54 12.25 22.27
C HIS A 253 15.03 10.88 22.73
N LEU A 254 15.37 9.98 21.80
CA LEU A 254 15.90 8.66 22.14
C LEU A 254 17.22 8.76 22.92
N ASP A 255 18.10 9.70 22.57
CA ASP A 255 19.34 9.96 23.31
C ASP A 255 19.06 10.53 24.71
N GLU A 256 18.13 11.48 24.83
CA GLU A 256 17.74 12.07 26.12
C GLU A 256 17.09 11.06 27.07
N ILE A 257 16.25 10.16 26.53
CA ILE A 257 15.63 9.04 27.27
C ILE A 257 16.70 8.05 27.73
N ALA A 258 17.62 7.65 26.83
CA ALA A 258 18.69 6.71 27.17
C ALA A 258 19.64 7.26 28.25
N LEU A 259 19.84 8.58 28.27
CA LEU A 259 20.63 9.28 29.29
C LEU A 259 19.82 9.66 30.54
N MET A 260 18.56 9.26 30.64
CA MET A 260 17.65 9.55 31.75
C MET A 260 17.61 11.03 32.13
N LYS A 261 17.63 11.93 31.14
CA LYS A 261 17.57 13.38 31.42
C LYS A 261 16.22 13.73 32.04
N SER A 262 16.20 14.51 33.12
CA SER A 262 14.97 14.92 33.80
C SER A 262 14.04 15.80 32.94
N GLU A 263 14.59 16.44 31.90
CA GLU A 263 13.86 17.36 31.02
C GLU A 263 12.94 16.66 30.00
N ILE A 264 13.21 15.39 29.64
CA ILE A 264 12.41 14.68 28.64
C ILE A 264 11.12 14.15 29.25
N ASN A 265 9.99 14.60 28.72
CA ASN A 265 8.65 14.21 29.15
C ASN A 265 7.66 14.34 27.98
N MET A 266 6.41 13.91 28.18
CA MET A 266 5.39 13.90 27.14
C MET A 266 5.16 15.28 26.53
N LYS A 267 5.11 16.34 27.36
CA LYS A 267 4.91 17.72 26.90
C LYS A 267 6.06 18.17 26.01
N LYS A 268 7.30 17.85 26.38
CA LYS A 268 8.48 18.14 25.57
C LYS A 268 8.43 17.37 24.24
N ILE A 269 8.14 16.07 24.26
CA ILE A 269 8.04 15.27 23.04
C ILE A 269 7.01 15.90 22.09
N GLN A 270 5.79 16.13 22.56
CA GLN A 270 4.73 16.71 21.74
C GLN A 270 5.12 18.10 21.20
N GLY A 271 5.78 18.93 22.01
CA GLY A 271 6.18 20.29 21.63
C GLY A 271 7.36 20.40 20.66
N ASP A 272 8.23 19.38 20.59
CA ASP A 272 9.36 19.36 19.65
C ASP A 272 8.92 18.96 18.21
N TYR A 273 7.73 18.35 18.03
CA TYR A 273 7.17 18.01 16.72
C TYR A 273 6.24 19.12 16.17
N PRO A 274 5.98 19.16 14.84
CA PRO A 274 5.08 20.13 14.24
C PRO A 274 3.66 20.09 14.84
N LEU A 275 3.01 21.25 14.92
CA LEU A 275 1.63 21.37 15.38
C LEU A 275 0.69 20.47 14.55
N ASN A 276 -0.19 19.72 15.22
CA ASN A 276 -1.22 18.90 14.58
C ASN A 276 -2.62 19.53 14.70
N LEU A 277 -3.60 18.95 13.99
CA LEU A 277 -4.97 19.46 13.91
C LEU A 277 -5.63 19.58 15.28
N THR A 278 -5.54 18.53 16.11
CA THR A 278 -6.20 18.52 17.41
C THR A 278 -5.58 19.54 18.37
N GLN A 279 -4.25 19.65 18.43
CA GLN A 279 -3.58 20.69 19.21
C GLN A 279 -3.97 22.10 18.76
N CYS A 280 -4.06 22.35 17.45
CA CYS A 280 -4.50 23.64 16.94
C CYS A 280 -5.93 23.96 17.36
N MET A 281 -6.83 22.97 17.27
CA MET A 281 -8.23 23.15 17.64
C MET A 281 -8.40 23.36 19.16
N GLU A 282 -7.66 22.63 19.98
CA GLU A 282 -7.63 22.83 21.44
C GLU A 282 -7.11 24.22 21.84
N ALA A 283 -6.13 24.75 21.11
CA ALA A 283 -5.63 26.11 21.34
C ALA A 283 -6.68 27.19 21.01
N LYS A 284 -7.61 26.91 20.08
CA LYS A 284 -8.69 27.84 19.72
C LYS A 284 -9.92 27.68 20.60
N VAL A 285 -10.28 26.44 20.96
CA VAL A 285 -11.44 26.10 21.77
C VAL A 285 -11.08 24.93 22.67
N LYS A 286 -10.81 25.23 23.95
CA LYS A 286 -10.45 24.21 24.94
C LYS A 286 -11.56 23.14 25.07
N GLY A 287 -11.16 21.88 25.00
CA GLY A 287 -12.01 20.69 25.11
C GLY A 287 -12.76 20.29 23.84
N ILE A 288 -12.63 21.05 22.72
CA ILE A 288 -13.44 20.80 21.53
C ILE A 288 -13.16 19.42 20.91
N THR A 289 -11.90 18.99 20.89
CA THR A 289 -11.49 17.72 20.27
C THR A 289 -11.85 16.51 21.12
N ARG A 290 -12.21 16.75 22.38
CA ARG A 290 -12.65 15.75 23.34
C ARG A 290 -14.18 15.62 23.39
N SER A 291 -14.91 16.54 22.74
CA SER A 291 -16.37 16.54 22.68
C SER A 291 -16.95 15.38 21.88
N ASP A 292 -18.21 15.03 22.15
CA ASP A 292 -18.94 13.99 21.42
C ASP A 292 -19.18 14.36 19.96
N ASP A 293 -19.36 15.66 19.67
CA ASP A 293 -19.47 16.18 18.31
C ASP A 293 -18.22 15.89 17.48
N TRP A 294 -17.04 16.19 18.05
CA TRP A 294 -15.77 15.91 17.39
C TRP A 294 -15.56 14.42 17.22
N PHE A 295 -15.86 13.63 18.26
CA PHE A 295 -15.74 12.18 18.20
C PHE A 295 -16.56 11.59 17.04
N GLY A 296 -17.85 11.92 16.94
CA GLY A 296 -18.69 11.44 15.85
C GLY A 296 -18.20 11.92 14.48
N GLU A 297 -17.83 13.19 14.34
CA GLU A 297 -17.36 13.72 13.06
C GLU A 297 -16.04 13.11 12.60
N ARG A 298 -15.10 12.82 13.51
CA ARG A 298 -13.84 12.14 13.16
C ARG A 298 -14.03 10.67 12.81
N PHE A 299 -15.01 10.00 13.42
CA PHE A 299 -15.37 8.64 13.02
C PHE A 299 -15.97 8.60 11.60
N MET A 300 -16.77 9.60 11.22
CA MET A 300 -17.35 9.67 9.88
C MET A 300 -16.37 10.18 8.80
N ASN A 301 -15.62 11.25 9.09
CA ASN A 301 -14.87 12.01 8.08
C ASN A 301 -13.37 12.13 8.38
N GLY A 302 -12.89 11.58 9.50
CA GLY A 302 -11.48 11.57 9.85
C GLY A 302 -10.68 10.50 9.12
N MET A 303 -9.53 10.14 9.69
CA MET A 303 -8.67 9.06 9.23
C MET A 303 -9.43 7.74 9.16
N ALA A 304 -10.31 7.48 10.15
CA ALA A 304 -11.00 6.21 10.28
C ALA A 304 -12.04 5.96 9.19
N SER A 305 -12.84 6.98 8.87
CA SER A 305 -13.95 6.93 7.93
C SER A 305 -14.74 5.61 8.06
N SER A 306 -15.24 5.36 9.27
CA SER A 306 -15.77 4.08 9.70
C SER A 306 -17.03 3.67 8.95
N ASP A 307 -17.21 2.37 8.79
CA ASP A 307 -18.47 1.77 8.34
C ASP A 307 -19.50 1.82 9.49
N PHE A 308 -20.65 2.44 9.23
CA PHE A 308 -21.77 2.52 10.16
C PHE A 308 -22.83 1.48 9.78
N ASP A 309 -22.80 0.34 10.44
CA ASP A 309 -23.81 -0.71 10.27
C ASP A 309 -25.11 -0.28 10.98
N LYS A 310 -26.29 -0.51 10.38
CA LYS A 310 -27.56 -0.15 11.03
C LYS A 310 -27.79 -1.05 12.24
N ASP A 311 -28.46 -0.55 13.27
CA ASP A 311 -28.93 -1.43 14.34
C ASP A 311 -30.12 -2.27 13.81
N PRO A 312 -30.06 -3.60 13.88
CA PRO A 312 -31.14 -4.47 13.39
C PRO A 312 -32.46 -4.30 14.16
N ASN A 313 -32.41 -3.74 15.38
CA ASN A 313 -33.57 -3.51 16.24
C ASN A 313 -34.02 -2.05 16.29
N ASP A 314 -33.21 -1.10 15.81
CA ASP A 314 -33.52 0.33 15.82
C ASP A 314 -32.93 1.04 14.59
N PRO A 315 -33.71 1.30 13.52
CA PRO A 315 -33.19 1.86 12.27
C PRO A 315 -32.64 3.29 12.41
N GLU A 316 -32.90 3.98 13.53
CA GLU A 316 -32.36 5.32 13.83
C GLU A 316 -30.97 5.28 14.49
N LYS A 317 -30.45 4.07 14.74
CA LYS A 317 -29.17 3.83 15.40
C LYS A 317 -28.21 3.08 14.50
N TYR A 318 -26.94 3.31 14.77
CA TYR A 318 -25.84 2.76 13.99
C TYR A 318 -24.76 2.23 14.93
N TRP A 319 -24.06 1.20 14.47
CA TRP A 319 -22.96 0.58 15.17
C TRP A 319 -21.66 0.72 14.39
N VAL A 320 -20.57 0.90 15.15
CA VAL A 320 -19.20 0.74 14.69
C VAL A 320 -18.52 -0.27 15.62
N HIS A 321 -17.85 -1.27 15.03
CA HIS A 321 -17.30 -2.42 15.75
C HIS A 321 -15.79 -2.56 15.53
N TYR A 322 -15.03 -2.75 16.61
CA TYR A 322 -13.62 -3.13 16.56
C TYR A 322 -13.37 -4.30 17.50
N HIS A 323 -13.28 -5.51 16.94
CA HIS A 323 -13.13 -6.74 17.72
C HIS A 323 -11.73 -7.32 17.51
N TRP A 324 -11.05 -7.57 18.64
CA TRP A 324 -9.65 -8.00 18.71
C TRP A 324 -9.48 -9.39 19.31
N ASN A 325 -10.52 -9.92 19.96
CA ASN A 325 -10.42 -11.16 20.73
C ASN A 325 -9.89 -12.36 19.91
N SER A 326 -10.22 -12.43 18.62
CA SER A 326 -9.85 -13.52 17.72
C SER A 326 -8.37 -13.53 17.31
N TYR A 327 -7.60 -12.49 17.64
CA TYR A 327 -6.21 -12.33 17.21
C TYR A 327 -5.23 -12.59 18.35
N ASP A 328 -4.06 -13.11 17.98
CA ASP A 328 -2.95 -13.36 18.88
C ASP A 328 -2.41 -12.05 19.47
N LYS A 329 -2.39 -11.97 20.81
CA LYS A 329 -2.09 -10.74 21.56
C LYS A 329 -1.25 -11.02 22.81
N THR A 330 -0.46 -10.03 23.19
CA THR A 330 0.26 -9.94 24.47
C THR A 330 -0.65 -9.34 25.56
N HIS A 331 -0.15 -9.33 26.80
CA HIS A 331 -0.82 -8.72 27.95
C HIS A 331 -0.12 -7.43 28.42
N ASP A 332 0.66 -6.80 27.55
CA ASP A 332 1.43 -5.58 27.87
C ASP A 332 0.63 -4.30 27.65
N TYR A 333 -0.42 -4.38 26.82
CA TYR A 333 -1.29 -3.27 26.44
C TYR A 333 -2.76 -3.66 26.58
N VAL A 334 -3.59 -2.65 26.76
CA VAL A 334 -5.06 -2.73 26.83
C VAL A 334 -5.60 -2.84 25.40
N MET A 335 -6.43 -3.86 25.17
CA MET A 335 -7.05 -4.11 23.86
C MET A 335 -8.40 -4.83 24.04
N PRO A 336 -9.42 -4.14 24.60
CA PRO A 336 -10.78 -4.66 24.67
C PRO A 336 -11.41 -4.64 23.28
N ASP A 337 -12.39 -5.52 23.04
CA ASP A 337 -13.33 -5.31 21.93
C ASP A 337 -14.15 -4.05 22.21
N VAL A 338 -14.38 -3.25 21.17
CA VAL A 338 -15.09 -1.97 21.27
C VAL A 338 -16.31 -2.00 20.36
N ASP A 339 -17.49 -1.77 20.94
CA ASP A 339 -18.73 -1.50 20.21
C ASP A 339 -19.18 -0.07 20.51
N ILE A 340 -19.48 0.70 19.48
CA ILE A 340 -19.89 2.11 19.63
C ILE A 340 -21.25 2.27 18.97
N LYS A 341 -22.22 2.73 19.76
CA LYS A 341 -23.55 3.07 19.27
C LYS A 341 -23.65 4.55 18.98
N PHE A 342 -24.15 4.89 17.80
CA PHE A 342 -24.39 6.25 17.35
C PHE A 342 -25.86 6.49 17.08
N THR A 343 -26.27 7.74 17.22
CA THR A 343 -27.49 8.28 16.63
C THR A 343 -27.14 9.41 15.69
N MET A 344 -27.99 9.71 14.71
CA MET A 344 -27.76 10.78 13.74
C MET A 344 -28.36 12.08 14.25
N LYS A 345 -27.56 13.15 14.29
CA LYS A 345 -28.07 14.50 14.58
C LYS A 345 -28.90 15.02 13.40
N PRO A 346 -29.76 16.05 13.59
CA PRO A 346 -30.50 16.69 12.49
C PRO A 346 -29.60 17.25 11.37
N ASN A 347 -28.36 17.62 11.71
CA ASN A 347 -27.37 18.05 10.72
C ASN A 347 -26.69 16.88 9.99
N GLY A 348 -27.05 15.62 10.26
CA GLY A 348 -26.50 14.45 9.59
C GLY A 348 -25.10 14.03 10.05
N LEU A 349 -24.57 14.56 11.14
CA LEU A 349 -23.35 14.04 11.78
C LEU A 349 -23.72 13.06 12.90
N PRO A 350 -22.92 12.00 13.12
CA PRO A 350 -23.22 11.01 14.14
C PRO A 350 -22.87 11.58 15.52
N LEU A 351 -23.59 11.12 16.53
CA LEU A 351 -23.36 11.43 17.95
C LEU A 351 -23.25 10.11 18.72
N PRO A 352 -22.14 9.85 19.44
CA PRO A 352 -22.02 8.64 20.24
C PRO A 352 -22.98 8.68 21.42
N ILE A 353 -23.70 7.58 21.65
CA ILE A 353 -24.66 7.44 22.76
C ILE A 353 -24.29 6.31 23.73
N GLU A 354 -23.54 5.33 23.26
CA GLU A 354 -23.08 4.18 24.06
C GLU A 354 -21.72 3.70 23.55
N ILE A 355 -20.82 3.33 24.46
CA ILE A 355 -19.58 2.60 24.16
C ILE A 355 -19.53 1.38 25.08
N ALA A 356 -19.49 0.19 24.48
CA ALA A 356 -19.24 -1.05 25.20
C ALA A 356 -17.79 -1.49 25.02
N LEU A 357 -17.13 -1.80 26.13
CA LEU A 357 -15.78 -2.36 26.18
C LEU A 357 -15.86 -3.78 26.73
N THR A 358 -15.39 -4.75 25.96
CA THR A 358 -15.41 -6.17 26.34
C THR A 358 -13.99 -6.72 26.41
N GLY A 359 -13.53 -7.05 27.62
CA GLY A 359 -12.16 -7.53 27.86
C GLY A 359 -11.45 -6.83 29.02
N PRO A 360 -10.17 -7.17 29.26
CA PRO A 360 -9.41 -6.64 30.39
C PRO A 360 -9.11 -5.15 30.21
N LEU A 361 -9.38 -4.36 31.26
CA LEU A 361 -9.02 -2.94 31.33
C LEU A 361 -7.95 -2.65 32.39
N ASN A 362 -7.67 -3.60 33.29
CA ASN A 362 -6.57 -3.58 34.26
C ASN A 362 -5.83 -4.93 34.24
N LYS A 363 -4.70 -5.03 34.96
CA LYS A 363 -3.87 -6.25 35.02
C LYS A 363 -4.47 -7.38 35.85
N HIS A 364 -5.50 -7.11 36.66
CA HIS A 364 -6.15 -8.12 37.49
C HIS A 364 -7.15 -8.96 36.71
N GLU A 365 -7.62 -8.44 35.57
CA GLU A 365 -8.68 -9.04 34.75
C GLU A 365 -8.17 -9.77 33.50
N LEU A 366 -6.85 -10.02 33.38
CA LEU A 366 -6.27 -10.57 32.13
C LEU A 366 -6.87 -11.91 31.68
N ASN A 367 -7.42 -12.68 32.61
CA ASN A 367 -8.08 -13.97 32.36
C ASN A 367 -9.62 -13.86 32.27
N GLU A 368 -10.16 -12.66 32.43
CA GLU A 368 -11.59 -12.39 32.41
C GLU A 368 -11.97 -11.65 31.12
N ARG A 369 -13.27 -11.62 30.83
CA ARG A 369 -13.80 -10.87 29.69
C ARG A 369 -15.05 -10.08 30.07
N PRO A 370 -14.95 -9.18 31.07
CA PRO A 370 -16.07 -8.37 31.50
C PRO A 370 -16.54 -7.46 30.36
N ARG A 371 -17.85 -7.29 30.23
CA ARG A 371 -18.46 -6.30 29.34
C ARG A 371 -18.92 -5.11 30.17
N ARG A 372 -18.39 -3.92 29.86
CA ARG A 372 -18.75 -2.65 30.51
C ARG A 372 -19.35 -1.72 29.48
N VAL A 373 -20.41 -1.02 29.87
CA VAL A 373 -21.15 -0.10 29.00
C VAL A 373 -21.08 1.29 29.59
N PHE A 374 -20.73 2.26 28.76
CA PHE A 374 -20.59 3.66 29.13
C PHE A 374 -21.49 4.51 28.24
N SER A 375 -22.03 5.57 28.82
CA SER A 375 -22.88 6.59 28.23
C SER A 375 -22.33 7.98 28.55
N PRO A 376 -22.80 9.05 27.90
CA PRO A 376 -22.39 10.41 28.24
C PRO A 376 -22.61 10.81 29.71
N ALA A 377 -23.48 10.11 30.44
CA ALA A 377 -23.74 10.36 31.87
C ALA A 377 -22.57 9.90 32.77
N ASP A 378 -21.67 9.05 32.27
CA ASP A 378 -20.57 8.46 33.06
C ASP A 378 -19.33 9.36 33.20
N GLY A 379 -19.42 10.64 32.79
CA GLY A 379 -18.41 11.67 33.07
C GLY A 379 -17.00 11.30 32.59
N GLU A 380 -16.02 11.25 33.48
CA GLU A 380 -14.63 10.92 33.12
C GLU A 380 -14.47 9.51 32.56
N HIS A 381 -15.28 8.54 32.99
CA HIS A 381 -15.27 7.19 32.41
C HIS A 381 -15.77 7.21 30.95
N TRP A 382 -16.72 8.08 30.61
CA TRP A 382 -17.11 8.30 29.22
C TRP A 382 -15.96 8.86 28.39
N MET A 383 -15.18 9.78 28.96
CA MET A 383 -13.99 10.35 28.30
C MET A 383 -12.92 9.29 28.04
N ALA A 384 -12.67 8.41 29.02
CA ALA A 384 -11.75 7.29 28.89
C ALA A 384 -12.24 6.24 27.88
N ALA A 385 -13.53 5.89 27.90
CA ALA A 385 -14.14 4.98 26.95
C ALA A 385 -14.02 5.50 25.50
N LYS A 386 -14.28 6.79 25.27
CA LYS A 386 -14.03 7.43 23.97
C LYS A 386 -12.55 7.38 23.58
N ARG A 387 -11.62 7.53 24.52
CA ARG A 387 -10.17 7.44 24.23
C ARG A 387 -9.79 6.03 23.79
N LEU A 388 -10.25 5.00 24.50
CA LEU A 388 -10.06 3.59 24.12
C LEU A 388 -10.68 3.30 22.74
N ALA A 389 -11.88 3.81 22.48
CA ALA A 389 -12.52 3.69 21.17
C ALA A 389 -11.72 4.37 20.05
N ARG A 390 -11.17 5.58 20.27
CA ARG A 390 -10.29 6.25 19.30
C ARG A 390 -9.02 5.45 19.03
N VAL A 391 -8.38 4.93 20.07
CA VAL A 391 -7.15 4.12 19.95
C VAL A 391 -7.40 2.83 19.17
N SER A 392 -8.49 2.14 19.47
CA SER A 392 -8.94 0.96 18.75
C SER A 392 -9.23 1.28 17.28
N SER A 393 -9.97 2.36 17.03
CA SER A 393 -10.28 2.85 15.69
C SER A 393 -9.01 3.15 14.90
N ALA A 394 -8.08 3.92 15.48
CA ALA A 394 -6.83 4.28 14.84
C ALA A 394 -5.98 3.04 14.48
N LEU A 395 -5.86 2.08 15.40
CA LEU A 395 -5.15 0.83 15.12
C LEU A 395 -5.81 0.02 14.01
N TYR A 396 -7.14 -0.10 14.05
CA TYR A 396 -7.90 -0.80 13.01
C TYR A 396 -7.71 -0.12 11.65
N THR A 397 -7.81 1.19 11.59
CA THR A 397 -7.61 1.94 10.34
C THR A 397 -6.20 1.79 9.79
N GLU A 398 -5.16 1.86 10.64
CA GLU A 398 -3.78 1.68 10.18
C GLU A 398 -3.53 0.29 9.60
N ILE A 399 -4.07 -0.77 10.22
CA ILE A 399 -3.84 -2.14 9.74
C ILE A 399 -4.80 -2.50 8.61
N VAL A 400 -6.09 -2.25 8.77
CA VAL A 400 -7.12 -2.73 7.85
C VAL A 400 -7.29 -1.76 6.69
N HIS A 401 -7.73 -0.52 6.94
CA HIS A 401 -8.05 0.43 5.87
C HIS A 401 -6.81 0.91 5.12
N HIS A 402 -5.73 1.18 5.84
CA HIS A 402 -4.50 1.70 5.27
C HIS A 402 -3.62 0.54 4.76
N LEU A 403 -3.06 -0.29 5.65
CA LEU A 403 -2.11 -1.33 5.22
C LEU A 403 -2.76 -2.44 4.37
N CYS A 404 -3.89 -3.03 4.75
CA CYS A 404 -4.42 -4.17 4.01
C CYS A 404 -5.17 -3.73 2.74
N ILE A 405 -6.22 -2.93 2.91
CA ILE A 405 -7.15 -2.55 1.82
C ILE A 405 -6.47 -1.70 0.75
N THR A 406 -5.39 -0.97 1.09
CA THR A 406 -4.64 -0.17 0.09
C THR A 406 -3.29 -0.80 -0.22
N HIS A 407 -2.37 -0.91 0.73
CA HIS A 407 -1.01 -1.35 0.44
C HIS A 407 -0.92 -2.80 -0.06
N PHE A 408 -1.40 -3.79 0.69
CA PHE A 408 -1.33 -5.20 0.27
C PHE A 408 -2.23 -5.50 -0.92
N ASN A 409 -3.39 -4.85 -0.97
CA ASN A 409 -4.31 -4.96 -2.08
C ASN A 409 -3.71 -4.40 -3.39
N THR A 410 -3.07 -3.23 -3.36
CA THR A 410 -2.37 -2.69 -4.53
C THR A 410 -1.15 -3.55 -4.91
N GLU A 411 -0.44 -4.13 -3.94
CA GLU A 411 0.73 -4.99 -4.24
C GLU A 411 0.35 -6.25 -5.01
N GLN A 412 -0.75 -6.95 -4.67
CA GLN A 412 -1.17 -8.12 -5.46
C GLN A 412 -1.50 -7.77 -6.92
N PHE A 413 -2.13 -6.62 -7.17
CA PHE A 413 -2.34 -6.11 -8.52
C PHE A 413 -1.03 -5.70 -9.19
N SER A 414 -0.11 -5.08 -8.45
CA SER A 414 1.20 -4.69 -8.96
C SER A 414 2.00 -5.89 -9.46
N ILE A 415 2.06 -6.97 -8.67
CA ILE A 415 2.78 -8.18 -9.04
C ILE A 415 2.17 -8.81 -10.29
N ALA A 416 0.86 -9.07 -10.27
CA ALA A 416 0.19 -9.71 -11.40
C ALA A 416 0.26 -8.84 -12.67
N ALA A 417 0.14 -7.51 -12.55
CA ALA A 417 0.22 -6.59 -13.68
C ALA A 417 1.63 -6.58 -14.30
N HIS A 418 2.70 -6.45 -13.51
CA HIS A 418 4.06 -6.46 -14.04
C HIS A 418 4.47 -7.82 -14.60
N ARG A 419 3.88 -8.91 -14.10
CA ARG A 419 4.09 -10.27 -14.59
C ARG A 419 3.37 -10.57 -15.89
N ASN A 420 2.26 -9.91 -16.18
CA ASN A 420 1.38 -10.32 -17.29
C ASN A 420 1.10 -9.25 -18.34
N LEU A 421 1.13 -7.97 -17.98
CA LEU A 421 0.91 -6.85 -18.90
C LEU A 421 2.24 -6.32 -19.45
N ARG A 422 2.37 -6.29 -20.77
CA ARG A 422 3.59 -5.88 -21.48
C ARG A 422 3.30 -5.04 -22.70
N LEU A 423 2.56 -5.61 -23.65
CA LEU A 423 2.22 -4.94 -24.91
C LEU A 423 0.80 -4.37 -24.86
N ASN A 424 -0.04 -4.87 -23.96
CA ASN A 424 -1.40 -4.40 -23.80
C ASN A 424 -1.44 -2.92 -23.36
N PRO A 425 -2.32 -2.08 -23.94
CA PRO A 425 -2.49 -0.68 -23.56
C PRO A 425 -2.75 -0.45 -22.06
N LEU A 426 -3.30 -1.43 -21.34
CA LEU A 426 -3.50 -1.35 -19.88
C LEU A 426 -2.22 -1.09 -19.09
N THR A 427 -1.04 -1.40 -19.65
CA THR A 427 0.23 -0.99 -19.04
C THR A 427 0.28 0.52 -18.83
N ASN A 428 -0.24 1.33 -19.77
CA ASN A 428 -0.24 2.79 -19.67
C ASN A 428 -1.24 3.30 -18.63
N LEU A 429 -2.34 2.56 -18.46
CA LEU A 429 -3.37 2.87 -17.50
C LEU A 429 -2.93 2.53 -16.07
N LEU A 430 -2.44 1.31 -15.83
CA LEU A 430 -2.27 0.79 -14.47
C LEU A 430 -0.88 1.02 -13.86
N PHE A 431 0.21 0.91 -14.64
CA PHE A 431 1.57 0.98 -14.09
C PHE A 431 1.88 2.28 -13.34
N PRO A 432 1.37 3.45 -13.75
CA PRO A 432 1.56 4.68 -12.97
C PRO A 432 1.01 4.61 -11.54
N HIS A 433 -0.02 3.79 -11.30
CA HIS A 433 -0.71 3.68 -10.00
C HIS A 433 -0.19 2.53 -9.14
N VAL A 434 0.29 1.44 -9.74
CA VAL A 434 0.72 0.24 -8.99
C VAL A 434 2.24 0.15 -8.77
N LYS A 435 3.02 1.08 -9.34
CA LYS A 435 4.49 1.16 -9.14
C LYS A 435 4.85 1.45 -7.68
N GLU A 436 6.03 1.03 -7.27
CA GLU A 436 6.64 1.35 -5.97
C GLU A 436 5.88 0.84 -4.72
N ALA A 437 4.67 0.27 -4.87
CA ALA A 437 3.85 -0.28 -3.79
C ALA A 437 4.59 -1.40 -3.04
N SER A 438 5.16 -2.36 -3.76
CA SER A 438 5.94 -3.45 -3.16
C SER A 438 7.14 -2.94 -2.37
N LEU A 439 7.79 -1.86 -2.82
CA LEU A 439 8.96 -1.29 -2.15
C LEU A 439 8.61 -0.72 -0.77
N VAL A 440 7.48 0.01 -0.67
CA VAL A 440 7.07 0.61 0.60
C VAL A 440 6.53 -0.44 1.56
N ASN A 441 5.84 -1.47 1.06
CA ASN A 441 5.32 -2.56 1.88
C ASN A 441 6.46 -3.36 2.56
N HIS A 442 7.52 -3.65 1.82
CA HIS A 442 8.74 -4.26 2.37
C HIS A 442 9.43 -3.39 3.42
N THR A 443 9.37 -2.06 3.28
CA THR A 443 9.87 -1.15 4.33
C THR A 443 8.99 -1.25 5.57
N ALA A 444 7.66 -1.25 5.41
CA ALA A 444 6.69 -1.33 6.50
C ALA A 444 6.82 -2.62 7.34
N ASP A 445 7.15 -3.75 6.72
CA ASP A 445 7.40 -5.03 7.43
C ASP A 445 8.44 -4.88 8.54
N ARG A 446 9.44 -4.02 8.35
CA ARG A 446 10.50 -3.77 9.32
C ARG A 446 10.15 -2.66 10.31
N ILE A 447 9.62 -1.54 9.84
CA ILE A 447 9.46 -0.34 10.69
C ILE A 447 8.09 -0.25 11.41
N LEU A 448 7.03 -0.86 10.87
CA LEU A 448 5.68 -0.80 11.44
C LEU A 448 5.22 -2.15 11.98
N ILE A 449 5.38 -3.22 11.20
CA ILE A 449 4.79 -4.53 11.52
C ILE A 449 5.75 -5.36 12.36
N GLY A 450 6.60 -6.19 11.71
CA GLY A 450 7.29 -7.35 12.28
C GLY A 450 7.84 -7.15 13.69
N THR A 451 8.96 -6.44 13.82
CA THR A 451 9.45 -5.91 15.11
C THR A 451 9.35 -4.38 15.15
N GLY A 452 8.42 -3.85 14.37
CA GLY A 452 8.20 -2.42 14.16
C GLY A 452 7.38 -1.78 15.27
N TYR A 453 6.71 -0.67 14.95
CA TYR A 453 5.99 0.14 15.92
C TYR A 453 4.77 -0.59 16.48
N ILE A 454 3.93 -1.14 15.60
CA ILE A 454 2.63 -1.73 15.96
C ILE A 454 2.84 -2.91 16.91
N SER A 455 3.80 -3.80 16.62
CA SER A 455 4.11 -4.95 17.49
C SER A 455 4.76 -4.57 18.83
N LYS A 456 5.26 -3.34 18.98
CA LYS A 456 5.92 -2.85 20.20
C LYS A 456 5.10 -1.85 21.01
N ALA A 457 4.05 -1.31 20.41
CA ALA A 457 3.22 -0.23 20.96
C ALA A 457 1.75 -0.63 21.13
N THR A 458 1.41 -1.89 20.84
CA THR A 458 0.05 -2.43 20.94
C THR A 458 0.08 -3.85 21.51
N ALA A 459 -1.08 -4.42 21.84
CA ALA A 459 -1.15 -5.79 22.30
C ALA A 459 -0.95 -6.80 21.15
N LEU A 460 -1.18 -6.43 19.88
CA LEU A 460 -1.07 -7.37 18.76
C LEU A 460 0.36 -7.88 18.57
N THR A 461 0.51 -9.20 18.51
CA THR A 461 1.79 -9.80 18.11
C THR A 461 1.97 -9.73 16.60
N LYS A 462 3.19 -9.99 16.10
CA LYS A 462 3.42 -10.18 14.65
C LYS A 462 2.45 -11.22 14.06
N LYS A 463 2.17 -12.30 14.79
CA LYS A 463 1.23 -13.34 14.36
C LYS A 463 -0.20 -12.80 14.30
N GLY A 464 -0.63 -12.05 15.30
CA GLY A 464 -1.95 -11.40 15.33
C GLY A 464 -2.15 -10.42 14.18
N ILE A 465 -1.14 -9.60 13.87
CA ILE A 465 -1.19 -8.67 12.73
C ILE A 465 -1.31 -9.44 11.41
N MET A 466 -0.55 -10.52 11.22
CA MET A 466 -0.64 -11.33 10.01
C MET A 466 -1.98 -12.08 9.90
N GLN A 467 -2.55 -12.55 11.02
CA GLN A 467 -3.89 -13.15 11.03
C GLN A 467 -4.95 -12.13 10.58
N LEU A 468 -4.92 -10.92 11.14
CA LEU A 468 -5.82 -9.83 10.74
C LEU A 468 -5.64 -9.50 9.24
N ALA A 469 -4.40 -9.36 8.78
CA ALA A 469 -4.12 -9.06 7.37
C ALA A 469 -4.65 -10.13 6.41
N LEU A 470 -4.42 -11.41 6.72
CA LEU A 470 -4.93 -12.52 5.91
C LEU A 470 -6.45 -12.56 5.86
N GLN A 471 -7.11 -12.30 7.00
CA GLN A 471 -8.56 -12.27 7.07
C GLN A 471 -9.16 -11.09 6.32
N THR A 472 -8.56 -9.90 6.45
CA THR A 472 -8.97 -8.72 5.68
C THR A 472 -8.79 -8.94 4.19
N MET A 473 -7.62 -9.42 3.76
CA MET A 473 -7.35 -9.69 2.34
C MET A 473 -8.19 -10.85 1.80
N GLY A 474 -8.54 -11.81 2.64
CA GLY A 474 -9.48 -12.89 2.34
C GLY A 474 -10.92 -12.42 2.07
N SER A 475 -11.25 -11.18 2.42
CA SER A 475 -12.56 -10.58 2.16
C SER A 475 -12.52 -9.44 1.15
N GLN A 476 -11.37 -9.16 0.51
CA GLN A 476 -11.25 -8.11 -0.50
C GLN A 476 -11.45 -8.66 -1.90
N ASP A 477 -12.30 -7.98 -2.67
CA ASP A 477 -12.52 -8.25 -4.09
C ASP A 477 -12.91 -6.96 -4.81
N TRP A 478 -12.62 -6.91 -6.11
CA TRP A 478 -12.94 -5.78 -6.97
C TRP A 478 -14.37 -5.90 -7.54
N LYS A 479 -14.87 -7.13 -7.73
CA LYS A 479 -16.17 -7.40 -8.36
C LYS A 479 -17.29 -6.81 -7.49
N ASN A 480 -18.20 -6.07 -8.13
CA ASN A 480 -19.32 -5.35 -7.50
C ASN A 480 -18.93 -4.30 -6.45
N TRP A 481 -17.64 -4.07 -6.17
CA TRP A 481 -17.19 -3.06 -5.21
C TRP A 481 -17.64 -1.66 -5.62
N GLN A 482 -18.11 -0.87 -4.65
CA GLN A 482 -18.49 0.52 -4.83
C GLN A 482 -18.07 1.36 -3.63
N PRO A 483 -17.89 2.69 -3.79
CA PRO A 483 -17.82 3.61 -2.67
C PRO A 483 -19.01 3.52 -1.71
N MET A 484 -18.80 3.96 -0.46
CA MET A 484 -19.82 3.99 0.59
C MET A 484 -20.90 4.96 0.18
N THR A 485 -22.15 4.56 0.34
CA THR A 485 -23.29 5.45 0.13
C THR A 485 -23.28 6.56 1.16
N PRO A 486 -23.32 7.85 0.76
CA PRO A 486 -23.40 8.95 1.70
C PRO A 486 -24.65 8.85 2.59
N MET A 487 -24.45 8.74 3.90
CA MET A 487 -25.54 8.69 4.88
C MET A 487 -26.20 10.06 5.11
N SER A 488 -25.50 11.15 4.77
CA SER A 488 -25.98 12.52 4.95
C SER A 488 -25.18 13.51 4.11
N GLU A 489 -25.65 14.76 4.05
CA GLU A 489 -24.94 15.86 3.37
C GLU A 489 -23.56 16.18 3.95
N ASN A 490 -23.34 15.89 5.23
CA ASN A 490 -22.07 16.13 5.93
C ASN A 490 -21.19 14.87 6.00
N HIS A 491 -21.58 13.77 5.33
CA HIS A 491 -20.73 12.61 5.12
C HIS A 491 -19.75 12.88 3.96
N THR A 492 -18.80 13.78 4.21
CA THR A 492 -17.85 14.28 3.20
C THR A 492 -16.93 13.20 2.61
N PHE A 493 -16.49 12.22 3.41
CA PHE A 493 -15.69 11.09 2.90
C PHE A 493 -16.43 10.35 1.79
N ALA A 494 -17.62 9.82 2.10
CA ALA A 494 -18.44 9.09 1.15
C ALA A 494 -18.75 9.93 -0.10
N LYS A 495 -19.07 11.23 0.04
CA LYS A 495 -19.35 12.11 -1.10
C LYS A 495 -18.15 12.30 -2.01
N ILE A 496 -16.97 12.57 -1.46
CA ILE A 496 -15.74 12.76 -2.24
C ILE A 496 -15.29 11.43 -2.86
N SER A 497 -15.43 10.33 -2.11
CA SER A 497 -15.16 8.98 -2.59
C SER A 497 -16.00 8.63 -3.83
N ASN A 498 -17.32 8.88 -3.79
CA ASN A 498 -18.22 8.68 -4.93
C ASN A 498 -17.90 9.61 -6.10
N LEU A 499 -17.56 10.88 -5.83
CA LEU A 499 -17.16 11.82 -6.87
C LEU A 499 -15.89 11.33 -7.59
N PHE A 500 -14.86 10.95 -6.82
CA PHE A 500 -13.60 10.45 -7.37
C PHE A 500 -13.81 9.14 -8.14
N TRP A 501 -14.64 8.24 -7.60
CA TRP A 501 -15.02 7.01 -8.30
C TRP A 501 -15.67 7.31 -9.65
N GLY A 502 -16.65 8.22 -9.72
CA GLY A 502 -17.28 8.63 -10.98
C GLY A 502 -16.30 9.21 -12.00
N VAL A 503 -15.32 10.01 -11.53
CA VAL A 503 -14.26 10.54 -12.41
C VAL A 503 -13.38 9.42 -12.94
N VAL A 504 -12.94 8.50 -12.08
CA VAL A 504 -12.09 7.37 -12.47
C VAL A 504 -12.83 6.42 -13.41
N THR A 505 -14.08 6.05 -13.11
CA THR A 505 -14.85 5.13 -13.95
C THR A 505 -15.09 5.72 -15.33
N SER A 506 -15.46 7.01 -15.42
CA SER A 506 -15.60 7.70 -16.71
C SER A 506 -14.28 7.71 -17.49
N PHE A 507 -13.17 8.04 -16.83
CA PHE A 507 -11.85 8.05 -17.48
C PHE A 507 -11.44 6.66 -17.98
N VAL A 508 -11.63 5.62 -17.17
CA VAL A 508 -11.30 4.24 -17.54
C VAL A 508 -12.19 3.74 -18.66
N ASP A 509 -13.47 4.11 -18.66
CA ASP A 509 -14.42 3.79 -19.73
C ASP A 509 -13.92 4.35 -21.07
N ASP A 510 -13.68 5.66 -21.13
CA ASP A 510 -13.16 6.36 -22.30
C ASP A 510 -11.83 5.75 -22.78
N TYR A 511 -10.90 5.48 -21.84
CA TYR A 511 -9.61 4.89 -22.15
C TYR A 511 -9.73 3.49 -22.78
N ILE A 512 -10.59 2.62 -22.22
CA ILE A 512 -10.77 1.26 -22.72
C ILE A 512 -11.45 1.29 -24.09
N GLU A 513 -12.38 2.21 -24.33
CA GLU A 513 -12.98 2.38 -25.66
C GLU A 513 -11.97 2.88 -26.70
N GLU A 514 -11.20 3.92 -26.38
CA GLU A 514 -10.17 4.48 -27.28
C GLU A 514 -9.13 3.42 -27.68
N HIS A 515 -8.74 2.57 -26.73
CA HIS A 515 -7.70 1.57 -26.92
C HIS A 515 -8.23 0.15 -27.17
N ARG A 516 -9.54 -0.02 -27.40
CA ARG A 516 -10.21 -1.32 -27.50
C ARG A 516 -9.53 -2.29 -28.44
N VAL A 517 -9.12 -1.83 -29.63
CA VAL A 517 -8.47 -2.69 -30.64
C VAL A 517 -7.15 -3.26 -30.11
N GLY A 518 -6.32 -2.44 -29.46
CA GLY A 518 -5.05 -2.88 -28.88
C GLY A 518 -5.23 -3.78 -27.65
N ILE A 519 -6.25 -3.47 -26.84
CA ILE A 519 -6.64 -4.28 -25.67
C ILE A 519 -7.06 -5.68 -26.09
N LEU A 520 -7.95 -5.78 -27.10
CA LEU A 520 -8.39 -7.07 -27.64
C LEU A 520 -7.25 -7.83 -28.33
N HIS A 521 -6.39 -7.13 -29.08
CA HIS A 521 -5.26 -7.76 -29.75
C HIS A 521 -4.31 -8.48 -28.77
N PHE A 522 -4.10 -7.90 -27.59
CA PHE A 522 -3.28 -8.48 -26.53
C PHE A 522 -4.12 -9.01 -25.35
N TRP A 523 -5.33 -9.51 -25.60
CA TRP A 523 -6.24 -9.97 -24.54
C TRP A 523 -5.66 -11.12 -23.70
N HIS A 524 -4.81 -11.96 -24.29
CA HIS A 524 -4.13 -13.03 -23.55
C HIS A 524 -3.37 -12.51 -22.32
N GLU A 525 -2.80 -11.29 -22.38
CA GLU A 525 -2.15 -10.67 -21.22
C GLU A 525 -3.11 -10.42 -20.07
N ILE A 526 -4.37 -10.06 -20.37
CA ILE A 526 -5.45 -9.81 -19.41
C ILE A 526 -5.94 -11.12 -18.82
N TYR A 527 -6.08 -12.16 -19.64
CA TYR A 527 -6.37 -13.51 -19.16
C TYR A 527 -5.34 -13.99 -18.15
N ARG A 528 -4.05 -13.89 -18.48
CA ARG A 528 -2.97 -14.31 -17.57
C ARG A 528 -2.92 -13.44 -16.31
N PHE A 529 -3.14 -12.14 -16.44
CA PHE A 529 -3.29 -11.22 -15.29
C PHE A 529 -4.44 -11.66 -14.37
N SER A 530 -5.62 -11.95 -14.93
CA SER A 530 -6.82 -12.43 -14.23
C SER A 530 -6.57 -13.76 -13.51
N GLU A 531 -6.00 -14.75 -14.20
CA GLU A 531 -5.70 -16.06 -13.58
C GLU A 531 -4.69 -15.95 -12.44
N GLU A 532 -3.67 -15.11 -12.61
CA GLU A 532 -2.61 -14.99 -11.62
C GLU A 532 -3.12 -14.29 -10.35
N LEU A 533 -3.97 -13.27 -10.50
CA LEU A 533 -4.67 -12.63 -9.38
C LEU A 533 -5.47 -13.64 -8.56
N VAL A 534 -6.31 -14.44 -9.21
CA VAL A 534 -7.15 -15.43 -8.49
C VAL A 534 -6.27 -16.48 -7.83
N SER A 535 -5.29 -17.03 -8.55
CA SER A 535 -4.44 -18.13 -8.08
C SER A 535 -3.61 -17.74 -6.83
N HIS A 536 -3.11 -16.50 -6.78
CA HIS A 536 -2.26 -16.01 -5.69
C HIS A 536 -2.99 -15.20 -4.63
N SER A 537 -4.29 -14.91 -4.82
CA SER A 537 -5.08 -14.22 -3.79
C SER A 537 -5.20 -15.06 -2.51
N CYS A 538 -5.49 -14.40 -1.39
CA CYS A 538 -5.71 -15.11 -0.14
C CYS A 538 -6.92 -16.05 -0.22
N PRO A 539 -6.96 -17.11 0.61
CA PRO A 539 -8.18 -17.86 0.81
C PRO A 539 -9.32 -16.94 1.23
N PHE A 540 -10.51 -17.20 0.69
CA PHE A 540 -11.72 -16.48 1.04
C PHE A 540 -11.98 -16.59 2.54
N PHE A 541 -12.29 -15.45 3.17
CA PHE A 541 -12.57 -15.37 4.59
C PHE A 541 -13.87 -14.63 4.85
N LEU A 542 -14.72 -15.25 5.67
CA LEU A 542 -15.90 -14.65 6.26
C LEU A 542 -15.87 -14.94 7.77
N CYS A 543 -16.03 -13.91 8.60
CA CYS A 543 -15.91 -14.10 10.04
C CYS A 543 -17.09 -14.92 10.59
N ARG A 544 -16.82 -15.72 11.62
CA ARG A 544 -17.82 -16.64 12.20
C ARG A 544 -19.11 -15.94 12.63
N TYR A 545 -19.02 -14.71 13.14
CA TYR A 545 -20.20 -13.92 13.50
C TYR A 545 -21.11 -13.70 12.29
N LEU A 546 -20.55 -13.15 11.21
CA LEU A 546 -21.30 -12.88 9.99
C LEU A 546 -21.79 -14.19 9.35
N THR A 547 -20.95 -15.23 9.30
CA THR A 547 -21.37 -16.57 8.85
C THR A 547 -22.60 -17.07 9.60
N ASN A 548 -22.60 -17.01 10.94
CA ASN A 548 -23.73 -17.47 11.74
C ASN A 548 -24.99 -16.61 11.53
N MET A 549 -24.83 -15.29 11.37
CA MET A 549 -25.95 -14.37 11.12
C MET A 549 -26.63 -14.62 9.77
N LEU A 550 -25.86 -15.14 8.81
CA LEU A 550 -26.33 -15.46 7.46
C LEU A 550 -27.01 -16.84 7.39
N LEU A 551 -27.01 -17.65 8.45
CA LEU A 551 -27.72 -18.93 8.45
C LEU A 551 -29.21 -18.75 8.77
N ASP A 552 -30.07 -19.42 8.01
CA ASP A 552 -31.49 -19.59 8.34
C ASP A 552 -31.70 -20.59 9.50
N THR A 553 -32.97 -20.77 9.91
CA THR A 553 -33.31 -21.70 10.98
C THR A 553 -32.98 -23.16 10.64
N ASP A 554 -32.86 -23.46 9.36
CA ASP A 554 -32.54 -24.78 8.82
C ASP A 554 -31.03 -24.93 8.51
N GLY A 555 -30.24 -23.88 8.76
CA GLY A 555 -28.79 -23.86 8.54
C GLY A 555 -28.37 -23.54 7.10
N ASN A 556 -29.28 -23.06 6.23
CA ASN A 556 -28.93 -22.63 4.88
C ASN A 556 -28.45 -21.18 4.85
N TYR A 557 -27.58 -20.86 3.90
CA TYR A 557 -27.06 -19.51 3.70
C TYR A 557 -28.12 -18.58 3.09
N ASN A 558 -28.34 -17.42 3.72
CA ASN A 558 -29.27 -16.38 3.28
C ASN A 558 -28.69 -14.98 3.58
N ALA A 559 -28.24 -14.29 2.54
CA ALA A 559 -27.65 -12.96 2.64
C ALA A 559 -28.66 -11.87 3.02
N ASP A 560 -29.94 -12.04 2.72
CA ASP A 560 -30.98 -11.02 2.99
C ASP A 560 -31.15 -10.74 4.50
N LYS A 561 -30.66 -11.66 5.36
CA LYS A 561 -30.60 -11.49 6.82
C LYS A 561 -29.60 -10.43 7.29
N ALA A 562 -28.71 -9.98 6.42
CA ALA A 562 -27.71 -8.95 6.71
C ALA A 562 -28.08 -7.59 6.10
N ASN A 563 -29.37 -7.26 5.98
CA ASN A 563 -29.82 -5.93 5.50
C ASN A 563 -29.31 -4.73 6.32
N TRP A 564 -28.78 -4.97 7.51
CA TRP A 564 -28.14 -4.00 8.38
C TRP A 564 -26.66 -3.73 8.02
N TYR A 565 -26.04 -4.66 7.30
CA TYR A 565 -24.63 -4.67 6.92
C TYR A 565 -24.38 -3.84 5.66
N GLN A 566 -23.34 -3.00 5.66
CA GLN A 566 -22.98 -2.18 4.50
C GLN A 566 -22.09 -2.95 3.50
N GLU A 567 -22.67 -3.49 2.43
CA GLU A 567 -21.90 -4.31 1.47
C GLU A 567 -20.99 -3.51 0.52
N ALA A 568 -21.36 -2.28 0.15
CA ALA A 568 -20.76 -1.56 -0.99
C ALA A 568 -19.21 -1.52 -0.99
N GLN A 569 -18.60 -1.15 0.15
CA GLN A 569 -17.14 -1.08 0.29
C GLN A 569 -16.52 -2.34 0.92
N ARG A 570 -17.37 -3.28 1.32
CA ARG A 570 -17.00 -4.48 2.06
C ARG A 570 -17.25 -5.69 1.16
N ILE A 571 -17.39 -6.86 1.79
CA ILE A 571 -17.64 -8.10 1.07
C ILE A 571 -19.07 -8.13 0.52
N ASP A 572 -19.19 -8.36 -0.79
CA ASP A 572 -20.44 -8.82 -1.41
C ASP A 572 -20.72 -10.26 -0.92
N LEU A 573 -21.82 -10.40 -0.18
CA LEU A 573 -22.22 -11.65 0.49
C LEU A 573 -22.90 -12.62 -0.47
N ASN A 574 -23.35 -12.18 -1.63
CA ASN A 574 -24.00 -13.02 -2.64
C ASN A 574 -23.03 -13.50 -3.73
N LEU A 575 -21.83 -12.92 -3.79
CA LEU A 575 -20.86 -13.23 -4.82
C LEU A 575 -20.28 -14.65 -4.67
N GLU A 576 -20.46 -15.47 -5.71
CA GLU A 576 -19.80 -16.75 -5.83
C GLU A 576 -18.28 -16.56 -5.97
N ARG A 577 -17.51 -17.34 -5.21
CA ARG A 577 -16.05 -17.20 -5.13
C ARG A 577 -15.36 -18.29 -5.95
N PRO A 578 -14.37 -17.93 -6.80
CA PRO A 578 -13.58 -18.93 -7.50
C PRO A 578 -12.95 -19.96 -6.55
N THR A 579 -12.76 -21.18 -7.04
CA THR A 579 -12.08 -22.25 -6.28
C THR A 579 -10.87 -22.73 -7.07
N ILE A 580 -9.72 -22.81 -6.42
CA ILE A 580 -8.48 -23.39 -6.96
C ILE A 580 -8.11 -24.59 -6.09
N GLY A 581 -8.14 -25.79 -6.68
CA GLY A 581 -8.05 -27.02 -5.89
C GLY A 581 -9.23 -27.13 -4.93
N GLU A 582 -8.96 -27.18 -3.62
CA GLU A 582 -9.97 -27.21 -2.56
C GLU A 582 -10.18 -25.83 -1.90
N GLU A 583 -9.40 -24.81 -2.29
CA GLU A 583 -9.44 -23.49 -1.67
C GLU A 583 -10.35 -22.52 -2.43
N ARG A 584 -11.36 -22.00 -1.75
CA ARG A 584 -12.08 -20.81 -2.22
C ARG A 584 -11.16 -19.59 -2.14
N LYS A 585 -11.09 -18.80 -3.20
CA LYS A 585 -10.20 -17.64 -3.34
C LYS A 585 -10.98 -16.35 -3.11
N ALA A 586 -10.31 -15.33 -2.57
CA ALA A 586 -10.94 -14.04 -2.28
C ALA A 586 -11.32 -13.28 -3.56
N MET A 587 -10.40 -13.23 -4.53
CA MET A 587 -10.54 -12.45 -5.76
C MET A 587 -11.37 -13.16 -6.83
N SER A 588 -12.18 -12.37 -7.55
CA SER A 588 -12.90 -12.81 -8.75
C SER A 588 -12.05 -12.73 -10.02
N TYR A 589 -12.37 -13.57 -11.00
CA TYR A 589 -11.76 -13.48 -12.34
C TYR A 589 -12.26 -12.23 -13.06
N ILE A 590 -11.35 -11.42 -13.60
CA ILE A 590 -11.70 -10.32 -14.51
C ILE A 590 -12.25 -10.93 -15.80
N THR A 591 -11.56 -11.96 -16.29
CA THR A 591 -11.94 -12.74 -17.47
C THR A 591 -11.40 -14.17 -17.36
N GLN A 592 -12.10 -15.11 -17.99
CA GLN A 592 -11.60 -16.45 -18.29
C GLN A 592 -11.44 -16.69 -19.79
N ALA A 593 -11.82 -15.71 -20.63
CA ALA A 593 -11.64 -15.74 -22.07
C ALA A 593 -10.15 -15.62 -22.42
N LYS A 594 -9.61 -16.61 -23.14
CA LYS A 594 -8.16 -16.71 -23.42
C LYS A 594 -7.69 -15.81 -24.53
N ASN A 595 -8.60 -15.40 -25.40
CA ASN A 595 -8.33 -14.64 -26.61
C ASN A 595 -9.51 -13.74 -26.98
N ALA A 596 -9.28 -12.81 -27.91
CA ALA A 596 -10.26 -11.81 -28.33
C ALA A 596 -11.61 -12.38 -28.81
N SER A 597 -11.64 -13.60 -29.39
CA SER A 597 -12.88 -14.18 -29.91
C SER A 597 -13.79 -14.77 -28.83
N GLU A 598 -13.27 -15.01 -27.63
CA GLU A 598 -14.03 -15.51 -26.49
C GLU A 598 -14.55 -14.37 -25.59
N VAL A 599 -14.10 -13.13 -25.83
CA VAL A 599 -14.42 -11.98 -24.98
C VAL A 599 -15.88 -11.59 -25.09
N THR A 600 -16.55 -11.53 -23.94
CA THR A 600 -17.93 -11.09 -23.81
C THR A 600 -18.04 -9.62 -23.43
N ALA A 601 -19.25 -9.07 -23.47
CA ALA A 601 -19.51 -7.73 -22.93
C ALA A 601 -19.25 -7.67 -21.42
N GLU A 602 -19.49 -8.77 -20.69
CA GLU A 602 -19.22 -8.84 -19.26
C GLU A 602 -17.72 -8.78 -18.96
N ASP A 603 -16.88 -9.46 -19.76
CA ASP A 603 -15.43 -9.40 -19.60
C ASP A 603 -14.89 -7.95 -19.73
N ILE A 604 -15.44 -7.19 -20.68
CA ILE A 604 -15.07 -5.78 -20.86
C ILE A 604 -15.58 -4.92 -19.69
N ALA A 605 -16.81 -5.16 -19.21
CA ALA A 605 -17.35 -4.47 -18.05
C ALA A 605 -16.54 -4.76 -16.78
N ASN A 606 -16.17 -6.02 -16.56
CA ASN A 606 -15.31 -6.46 -15.47
C ASN A 606 -13.94 -5.79 -15.56
N LEU A 607 -13.36 -5.72 -16.76
CA LEU A 607 -12.07 -5.06 -16.96
C LEU A 607 -12.13 -3.58 -16.58
N LYS A 608 -13.16 -2.86 -17.01
CA LYS A 608 -13.39 -1.45 -16.65
C LYS A 608 -13.53 -1.26 -15.14
N HIS A 609 -14.34 -2.11 -14.51
CA HIS A 609 -14.60 -2.06 -13.07
C HIS A 609 -13.34 -2.37 -12.25
N ALA A 610 -12.62 -3.44 -12.61
CA ALA A 610 -11.36 -3.82 -11.96
C ALA A 610 -10.28 -2.73 -12.11
N CYS A 611 -10.12 -2.15 -13.30
CA CYS A 611 -9.17 -1.05 -13.48
C CYS A 611 -9.53 0.17 -12.62
N SER A 612 -10.82 0.52 -12.55
CA SER A 612 -11.29 1.62 -11.71
C SER A 612 -11.02 1.36 -10.23
N TYR A 613 -11.26 0.14 -9.76
CA TYR A 613 -10.96 -0.31 -8.39
C TYR A 613 -9.47 -0.20 -8.06
N ILE A 614 -8.60 -0.70 -8.95
CA ILE A 614 -7.13 -0.64 -8.76
C ILE A 614 -6.67 0.82 -8.65
N ILE A 615 -7.15 1.69 -9.54
CA ILE A 615 -6.79 3.11 -9.52
C ILE A 615 -7.32 3.77 -8.25
N TYR A 616 -8.58 3.53 -7.87
CA TYR A 616 -9.18 4.10 -6.67
C TYR A 616 -8.41 3.72 -5.39
N THR A 617 -8.13 2.43 -5.21
CA THR A 617 -7.44 1.90 -4.01
C THR A 617 -6.02 2.46 -3.88
N ALA A 618 -5.27 2.51 -4.99
CA ALA A 618 -3.91 3.02 -5.03
C ALA A 618 -3.81 4.56 -4.92
N SER A 619 -4.90 5.29 -5.19
CA SER A 619 -4.92 6.76 -5.17
C SER A 619 -5.75 7.31 -4.01
N PHE A 620 -7.05 7.58 -4.21
CA PHE A 620 -7.91 8.20 -3.22
C PHE A 620 -8.03 7.37 -1.94
N GLY A 621 -8.21 6.05 -2.06
CA GLY A 621 -8.34 5.15 -0.90
C GLY A 621 -7.13 5.23 0.04
N HIS A 622 -5.92 5.09 -0.50
CA HIS A 622 -4.68 5.30 0.24
C HIS A 622 -4.53 6.73 0.75
N THR A 623 -4.73 7.73 -0.12
CA THR A 623 -4.50 9.14 0.21
C THR A 623 -5.35 9.62 1.37
N TRP A 624 -6.62 9.20 1.47
CA TRP A 624 -7.51 9.68 2.51
C TRP A 624 -7.03 9.31 3.92
N SER A 625 -6.75 8.02 4.12
CA SER A 625 -6.29 7.49 5.41
C SER A 625 -4.87 7.96 5.71
N ASN A 626 -3.95 7.81 4.76
CA ASN A 626 -2.54 8.21 4.92
C ASN A 626 -2.42 9.71 5.24
N ALA A 627 -3.04 10.61 4.47
CA ALA A 627 -2.89 12.06 4.68
C ALA A 627 -3.46 12.57 6.01
N LYS A 628 -4.41 11.83 6.62
CA LYS A 628 -5.07 12.20 7.88
C LYS A 628 -4.43 11.58 9.12
N GLN A 629 -3.38 10.76 8.99
CA GLN A 629 -2.77 10.12 10.17
C GLN A 629 -2.33 11.19 11.17
N TYR A 630 -1.56 12.20 10.78
CA TYR A 630 -1.11 13.20 11.75
C TYR A 630 -2.24 14.08 12.31
N ASP A 631 -3.39 14.15 11.65
CA ASP A 631 -4.55 14.86 12.19
C ASP A 631 -5.14 14.12 13.39
N ASP A 632 -5.29 12.80 13.29
CA ASP A 632 -5.96 11.99 14.31
C ASP A 632 -5.01 11.27 15.28
N ILE A 633 -3.78 10.95 14.86
CA ILE A 633 -2.73 10.30 15.68
C ILE A 633 -1.45 11.15 15.81
N GLY A 634 -1.56 12.47 15.60
CA GLY A 634 -0.47 13.43 15.82
C GLY A 634 -0.48 14.08 17.21
N GLU A 635 -1.31 13.62 18.14
CA GLU A 635 -1.34 14.07 19.53
C GLU A 635 -1.40 12.86 20.46
N VAL A 636 -0.29 12.54 21.13
CA VAL A 636 -0.09 11.27 21.85
C VAL A 636 -1.17 11.00 22.89
N LEU A 637 -1.59 12.06 23.60
CA LEU A 637 -2.55 11.93 24.67
C LEU A 637 -3.98 11.76 24.16
N TYR A 638 -4.34 12.47 23.09
CA TYR A 638 -5.64 12.37 22.42
C TYR A 638 -5.92 10.98 21.87
N CYS A 639 -4.97 10.46 21.09
CA CYS A 639 -5.06 9.20 20.39
C CYS A 639 -3.65 8.64 20.12
N SER A 640 -3.52 7.33 20.33
CA SER A 640 -2.33 6.56 19.99
C SER A 640 -2.76 5.21 19.42
N LEU A 641 -1.84 4.30 19.10
CA LEU A 641 -2.20 2.96 18.62
C LEU A 641 -2.36 1.92 19.74
N GLY A 642 -1.99 2.26 20.97
CA GLY A 642 -2.15 1.37 22.11
C GLY A 642 -2.02 2.10 23.44
N LEU A 643 -2.79 1.66 24.44
CA LEU A 643 -2.73 2.17 25.81
C LEU A 643 -2.21 1.08 26.74
N ARG A 644 -1.50 1.48 27.79
CA ARG A 644 -1.09 0.59 28.88
C ARG A 644 -2.20 0.51 29.92
N PHE A 645 -2.12 -0.50 30.76
CA PHE A 645 -3.10 -0.74 31.83
C PHE A 645 -3.14 0.34 32.92
N GLY A 646 -2.19 1.27 32.98
CA GLY A 646 -2.08 2.20 34.10
C GLY A 646 -1.61 1.53 35.39
N ASN A 647 -1.54 2.32 36.45
CA ASN A 647 -1.11 1.87 37.78
C ASN A 647 -2.26 1.84 38.81
N SER A 648 -3.44 2.37 38.48
CA SER A 648 -4.61 2.37 39.37
C SER A 648 -5.45 1.11 39.19
N ASP A 649 -6.32 0.83 40.16
CA ASP A 649 -7.28 -0.29 40.09
C ASP A 649 -8.32 -0.10 38.96
N GLU A 650 -8.63 1.15 38.62
CA GLU A 650 -9.48 1.53 37.47
C GLU A 650 -8.83 1.22 36.11
N GLY A 651 -7.53 0.94 36.11
CA GLY A 651 -6.77 0.58 34.93
C GLY A 651 -6.79 1.66 33.85
N ALA A 652 -7.09 1.27 32.61
CA ALA A 652 -7.17 2.17 31.47
C ALA A 652 -8.38 3.13 31.46
N LEU A 653 -9.25 3.08 32.47
CA LEU A 653 -10.34 4.05 32.63
C LEU A 653 -9.90 5.36 33.31
N GLY A 654 -8.63 5.46 33.73
CA GLY A 654 -8.07 6.68 34.28
C GLY A 654 -7.99 7.85 33.27
N PRO A 655 -7.73 9.07 33.77
CA PRO A 655 -7.73 10.28 32.95
C PRO A 655 -6.60 10.29 31.91
N GLU A 656 -6.80 11.07 30.85
CA GLU A 656 -5.81 11.22 29.77
C GLU A 656 -4.42 11.72 30.26
N SER A 657 -4.41 12.48 31.36
CA SER A 657 -3.21 12.98 32.03
C SER A 657 -2.42 11.92 32.80
N ASP A 658 -2.94 10.69 32.94
CA ASP A 658 -2.21 9.59 33.55
C ASP A 658 -1.15 9.03 32.57
N MET A 659 0.10 9.39 32.84
CA MET A 659 1.25 8.96 32.03
C MET A 659 1.59 7.47 32.22
N SER A 660 0.97 6.76 33.16
CA SER A 660 1.09 5.30 33.27
C SER A 660 0.20 4.56 32.25
N ILE A 661 -0.86 5.21 31.75
CA ILE A 661 -1.78 4.69 30.72
C ILE A 661 -1.28 5.03 29.30
N ALA A 662 -0.77 6.24 29.08
CA ALA A 662 -0.25 6.64 27.77
C ALA A 662 0.93 5.74 27.32
N PRO A 663 1.27 5.68 26.01
CA PRO A 663 2.51 5.06 25.57
C PRO A 663 3.73 5.63 26.31
N ASP A 664 4.77 4.80 26.51
CA ASP A 664 6.02 5.30 27.08
C ASP A 664 6.69 6.34 26.17
N LEU A 665 7.61 7.14 26.72
CA LEU A 665 8.27 8.23 26.00
C LEU A 665 8.94 7.77 24.69
N THR A 666 9.49 6.55 24.65
CA THR A 666 10.12 5.99 23.45
C THR A 666 9.08 5.74 22.37
N ARG A 667 7.95 5.11 22.73
CA ARG A 667 6.84 4.87 21.80
C ARG A 667 6.17 6.17 21.39
N SER A 668 6.00 7.14 22.29
CA SER A 668 5.44 8.46 21.98
C SER A 668 6.24 9.17 20.88
N THR A 669 7.57 9.29 21.02
CA THR A 669 8.38 9.95 19.99
C THR A 669 8.45 9.13 18.70
N GLN A 670 8.40 7.80 18.76
CA GLN A 670 8.34 6.95 17.57
C GLN A 670 7.03 7.13 16.82
N MET A 671 5.90 7.24 17.53
CA MET A 671 4.59 7.50 16.95
C MET A 671 4.57 8.80 16.17
N MET A 672 4.97 9.89 16.84
CA MET A 672 5.04 11.22 16.26
C MET A 672 5.96 11.27 15.02
N TRP A 673 7.02 10.47 15.03
CA TRP A 673 7.95 10.36 13.92
C TRP A 673 7.32 9.70 12.68
N TRP A 674 6.70 8.51 12.81
CA TRP A 674 6.19 7.82 11.63
C TRP A 674 4.86 8.41 11.15
N SER A 675 3.97 8.87 12.05
CA SER A 675 2.70 9.48 11.64
C SER A 675 2.93 10.78 10.88
N ASN A 676 3.97 11.55 11.24
CA ASN A 676 4.37 12.74 10.50
C ASN A 676 5.02 12.39 9.15
N MET A 677 5.90 11.39 9.12
CA MET A 677 6.58 10.94 7.90
C MET A 677 5.58 10.45 6.85
N LEU A 678 4.70 9.52 7.21
CA LEU A 678 3.80 8.86 6.27
C LEU A 678 2.74 9.81 5.72
N SER A 679 2.08 10.57 6.58
CA SER A 679 0.94 11.42 6.18
C SER A 679 1.31 12.65 5.37
N ARG A 680 2.59 13.06 5.38
CA ARG A 680 2.95 14.37 4.84
C ARG A 680 3.75 14.26 3.55
N THR A 681 4.44 13.15 3.27
CA THR A 681 5.38 13.06 2.13
C THR A 681 4.66 13.17 0.79
N GLY A 682 4.61 14.38 0.24
CA GLY A 682 3.92 14.69 -1.01
C GLY A 682 4.83 14.55 -2.22
N TYR A 683 4.93 13.35 -2.79
CA TYR A 683 5.55 13.15 -4.10
C TYR A 683 4.92 12.00 -4.87
N GLY A 684 4.47 12.32 -6.09
CA GLY A 684 3.83 11.37 -7.00
C GLY A 684 2.55 10.84 -6.39
#